data_AF-A0A534NU61-F1
#
_entry.id   AF-A0A534NU61-F1
#
_cell.length_a   1.000
_cell.length_b   1.000
_cell.length_c   1.000
_cell.angle_alpha   90.00
_cell.angle_beta   90.00
_cell.angle_gamma   90.00
#
_symmetry.space_group_name_H-M   'P 1'
#
loop_
_entity.id
_entity.type
_entity.pdbx_description
1 polymer ?
#
loop_
_entity_poly.entity_id
_entity_poly.type
_entity_poly.pdbx_seq_one_letter_code
_entity_poly.pdbx_strand_id
1 'polypeptide(L)'
;MRRRAGPSCCCGGGGNRRAQHARATPAPVRSGGGASPRDRPRRRHVRRRDPALGGAGMTAIRALVADDEPLARAGMARLVRATAGFEVAGEARDGEEAISAIEALRPDLVLLDVQMPGRDGFEVIRAVGPARMPRVVFVTAYDAFALETFRGSPPARGAGPGRARHSVGAGPATRSARGAVRAALRSPPRQAHPAPLLRGDRLGRGRELLHRAPRGKRDASGARAASRHRGPPRSHALRARPPFLHRPARSRPRVAARGMRLGAPRRYPGPGEPDALAAAPRSAARDCLKRHLLVLVACLACARQGREAQPPGPVTIVLEHQPLWGDPAAFHASLERFQQENPGVVVRTQTLPNASDVAREMFLTALEGGADDFDVFAIDVVWAPEFARAGWLADLTSAFPPERLRAQYLASTIEAVTLDGKIYAVPWFLDVGLLYYRTDLVPRAPKTYAELQSFARAAMARNPGLAGYLWQGRQYEGLNCNVFEAIWGHGGDLLRDGRIALDTDAARAGLGFLREAIASGLSPRSVVASAEEETRRAFQDGRAVFLRNWPYVWAEVQKPGSPVRGKVGFAPLPSETGAPGPGTLGGWQLAVNAHSPPWRKRAAEKLVAFLTSGEAAVELALRYSRIPARRAVYDDPRVREGAPFIAALLPVALAARPRPVTPYYALASDSIQGELSGAVAGLRSPADALSRAQRIVDHLESR
;
A
#
# COMPACT_ATOMS: atom_id res chain seq x y z
N MET A 1 71.58 7.28 32.49
CA MET A 1 72.03 8.55 31.86
C MET A 1 70.82 9.29 31.28
N ARG A 2 70.84 10.65 31.28
CA ARG A 2 70.17 11.65 30.40
C ARG A 2 68.81 11.29 29.71
N ARG A 3 67.67 11.98 29.94
CA ARG A 3 67.27 13.42 29.73
C ARG A 3 67.30 13.86 28.24
N ARG A 4 66.41 14.71 27.68
CA ARG A 4 65.33 15.63 28.15
C ARG A 4 63.96 15.27 27.46
N ALA A 5 62.75 15.74 27.79
CA ALA A 5 62.17 17.00 28.32
C ALA A 5 62.03 18.16 27.29
N GLY A 6 60.94 18.96 27.39
CA GLY A 6 60.55 20.06 26.46
C GLY A 6 61.34 21.38 26.64
N PRO A 7 60.77 22.62 26.57
CA PRO A 7 59.38 22.99 26.92
C PRO A 7 58.78 24.23 26.16
N SER A 8 57.76 24.90 26.76
CA SER A 8 57.41 26.36 26.71
C SER A 8 56.90 27.01 25.40
N CYS A 9 56.01 28.02 25.32
CA CYS A 9 55.23 28.94 26.22
C CYS A 9 55.47 30.44 25.85
N CYS A 10 54.66 31.34 26.41
CA CYS A 10 54.73 32.82 26.35
C CYS A 10 54.23 33.52 25.06
N CYS A 11 53.92 34.83 25.03
CA CYS A 11 53.07 35.69 25.91
C CYS A 11 53.11 37.15 25.39
N GLY A 12 51.99 37.89 25.46
CA GLY A 12 51.90 39.33 25.12
C GLY A 12 51.91 39.64 23.61
N GLY A 13 51.61 40.87 23.17
CA GLY A 13 51.11 42.04 23.92
C GLY A 13 51.35 43.38 23.17
N GLY A 14 50.54 44.41 23.46
CA GLY A 14 50.73 45.77 22.92
C GLY A 14 49.96 46.10 21.63
N GLY A 15 49.88 47.38 21.26
CA GLY A 15 49.21 47.84 20.04
C GLY A 15 49.16 49.37 19.87
N ASN A 16 48.31 49.83 18.94
CA ASN A 16 47.86 51.22 18.71
C ASN A 16 48.86 52.25 18.13
N ARG A 17 48.63 52.64 16.86
CA ARG A 17 48.89 53.95 16.19
C ARG A 17 48.20 53.88 14.81
N ARG A 18 47.15 54.66 14.50
CA ARG A 18 47.09 56.10 14.14
C ARG A 18 47.79 56.49 12.82
N ALA A 19 46.97 56.79 11.80
CA ALA A 19 47.21 57.79 10.75
C ALA A 19 45.84 58.34 10.26
N GLN A 20 45.80 59.51 9.63
CA GLN A 20 44.59 60.22 9.17
C GLN A 20 44.86 60.89 7.81
N HIS A 21 43.82 61.16 6.99
CA HIS A 21 43.77 62.30 6.04
C HIS A 21 42.32 62.56 5.54
N ALA A 22 42.09 63.71 4.88
CA ALA A 22 40.79 64.23 4.39
C ALA A 22 41.06 65.33 3.31
N ARG A 23 40.15 66.16 2.75
CA ARG A 23 38.78 66.60 3.09
C ARG A 23 38.14 67.36 1.89
N ALA A 24 36.92 67.07 1.42
CA ALA A 24 36.22 67.94 0.44
C ALA A 24 34.68 67.74 0.32
N THR A 25 33.97 68.83 0.03
CA THR A 25 32.61 68.96 -0.54
C THR A 25 32.57 70.22 -1.43
N PRO A 26 31.60 70.35 -2.37
CA PRO A 26 30.60 71.43 -2.22
C PRO A 26 29.20 71.13 -2.84
N ALA A 27 28.26 72.07 -2.70
CA ALA A 27 26.96 72.17 -3.40
C ALA A 27 26.67 73.64 -3.77
N PRO A 28 25.69 73.98 -4.64
CA PRO A 28 24.49 74.72 -4.13
C PRO A 28 23.15 74.66 -4.94
N VAL A 29 22.00 74.88 -4.24
CA VAL A 29 20.87 75.86 -4.46
C VAL A 29 20.38 76.14 -5.92
N ARG A 30 19.10 76.10 -6.37
CA ARG A 30 17.73 76.53 -5.88
C ARG A 30 16.61 75.78 -6.72
N SER A 31 15.30 76.09 -6.90
CA SER A 31 14.27 77.08 -6.42
C SER A 31 12.81 76.70 -6.85
N GLY A 32 11.80 76.91 -5.98
CA GLY A 32 10.41 77.35 -6.33
C GLY A 32 9.35 76.30 -6.78
N GLY A 33 8.03 76.49 -6.54
CA GLY A 33 7.35 77.41 -5.60
C GLY A 33 5.87 77.79 -5.91
N GLY A 34 4.87 77.17 -5.25
CA GLY A 34 3.45 77.59 -5.23
C GLY A 34 2.57 77.09 -6.41
N ALA A 35 1.23 77.14 -6.39
CA ALA A 35 0.24 77.39 -5.32
C ALA A 35 -1.17 76.83 -5.70
N SER A 36 -2.14 76.87 -4.77
CA SER A 36 -3.58 76.51 -4.95
C SER A 36 -4.41 77.73 -5.45
N PRO A 37 -5.74 77.71 -5.77
CA PRO A 37 -6.77 76.69 -5.47
C PRO A 37 -7.90 76.40 -6.51
N ARG A 38 -8.75 75.40 -6.18
CA ARG A 38 -10.21 75.24 -6.43
C ARG A 38 -10.88 75.82 -7.70
N ASP A 39 -11.64 74.98 -8.42
CA ASP A 39 -13.11 75.11 -8.46
C ASP A 39 -13.86 73.78 -8.78
N ARG A 40 -15.19 73.75 -8.69
CA ARG A 40 -16.11 72.66 -9.08
C ARG A 40 -17.04 73.14 -10.22
N PRO A 41 -17.48 72.26 -11.14
CA PRO A 41 -18.92 71.97 -11.11
C PRO A 41 -19.38 70.57 -11.57
N ARG A 42 -20.43 70.09 -10.88
CA ARG A 42 -21.65 69.39 -11.38
C ARG A 42 -21.54 68.10 -12.23
N ARG A 43 -22.38 67.12 -11.85
CA ARG A 43 -22.70 65.91 -12.63
C ARG A 43 -23.41 66.25 -13.96
N ARG A 44 -23.16 65.44 -15.00
CA ARG A 44 -24.17 65.05 -16.00
C ARG A 44 -24.16 63.53 -16.17
N HIS A 45 -25.34 62.92 -16.31
CA HIS A 45 -25.45 61.51 -16.69
C HIS A 45 -25.42 61.38 -18.22
N VAL A 46 -24.62 60.45 -18.73
CA VAL A 46 -24.79 59.83 -20.05
C VAL A 46 -24.73 58.31 -19.84
N ARG A 47 -25.56 57.55 -20.56
CA ARG A 47 -25.73 56.09 -20.35
C ARG A 47 -24.78 55.28 -21.24
N ARG A 48 -24.18 54.24 -20.64
CA ARG A 48 -23.72 52.96 -21.22
C ARG A 48 -23.20 52.93 -22.68
N ARG A 49 -21.95 52.46 -22.81
CA ARG A 49 -21.64 51.19 -23.49
C ARG A 49 -20.43 50.52 -22.81
N ASP A 50 -20.59 49.26 -22.45
CA ASP A 50 -19.50 48.30 -22.18
C ASP A 50 -18.85 47.87 -23.54
N PRO A 51 -17.67 47.20 -23.60
CA PRO A 51 -16.95 46.52 -22.50
C PRO A 51 -15.41 46.71 -22.44
N ALA A 52 -14.82 46.45 -21.28
CA ALA A 52 -13.47 45.87 -21.13
C ALA A 52 -13.22 45.42 -19.67
N LEU A 53 -13.11 44.11 -19.41
CA LEU A 53 -12.64 43.59 -18.11
C LEU A 53 -11.12 43.36 -18.16
N GLY A 54 -10.36 44.38 -17.74
CA GLY A 54 -8.93 44.24 -17.45
C GLY A 54 -8.70 43.39 -16.20
N GLY A 55 -7.69 42.52 -16.22
CA GLY A 55 -7.44 41.57 -15.13
C GLY A 55 -6.91 42.22 -13.85
N ALA A 56 -7.43 41.78 -12.69
CA ALA A 56 -6.81 42.04 -11.40
C ALA A 56 -5.63 41.08 -11.20
N GLY A 57 -4.44 41.61 -10.92
CA GLY A 57 -3.23 40.81 -10.73
C GLY A 57 -3.27 39.99 -9.44
N MET A 58 -2.92 38.71 -9.53
CA MET A 58 -2.61 37.87 -8.36
C MET A 58 -1.16 38.13 -7.93
N THR A 59 -0.96 38.53 -6.67
CA THR A 59 0.35 38.53 -6.02
C THR A 59 0.85 37.10 -5.85
N ALA A 60 2.15 36.87 -6.02
CA ALA A 60 2.75 35.54 -5.86
C ALA A 60 2.69 35.08 -4.39
N ILE A 61 2.48 33.78 -4.19
CA ILE A 61 2.45 33.12 -2.87
C ILE A 61 3.89 32.98 -2.38
N ARG A 62 4.19 33.59 -1.23
CA ARG A 62 5.54 33.69 -0.67
C ARG A 62 5.81 32.48 0.22
N ALA A 63 6.68 31.56 -0.22
CA ALA A 63 6.95 30.31 0.48
C ALA A 63 8.34 30.32 1.16
N LEU A 64 8.39 29.99 2.45
CA LEU A 64 9.62 29.63 3.16
C LEU A 64 9.89 28.13 2.98
N VAL A 65 11.17 27.76 2.82
CA VAL A 65 11.63 26.37 2.80
C VAL A 65 12.53 26.12 4.01
N ALA A 66 12.09 25.27 4.93
CA ALA A 66 12.80 24.89 6.15
C ALA A 66 13.02 23.37 6.15
N ASP A 67 14.28 22.95 6.01
CA ASP A 67 14.76 21.59 5.79
C ASP A 67 16.27 21.62 6.07
N ASP A 68 16.86 20.67 6.79
CA ASP A 68 18.27 20.75 7.20
C ASP A 68 19.25 20.26 6.10
N GLU A 69 18.85 19.24 5.34
CA GLU A 69 19.58 18.64 4.23
C GLU A 69 19.73 19.64 3.05
N PRO A 70 20.95 20.15 2.76
CA PRO A 70 21.15 21.19 1.77
C PRO A 70 20.63 20.87 0.37
N LEU A 71 20.67 19.59 -0.05
CA LEU A 71 20.18 19.16 -1.36
C LEU A 71 18.65 19.12 -1.43
N ALA A 72 17.97 18.75 -0.35
CA ALA A 72 16.51 18.73 -0.27
C ALA A 72 15.95 20.16 -0.21
N ARG A 73 16.49 21.01 0.66
CA ARG A 73 16.21 22.45 0.74
C ARG A 73 16.38 23.15 -0.62
N ALA A 74 17.54 22.99 -1.27
CA ALA A 74 17.81 23.58 -2.58
C ALA A 74 16.90 23.02 -3.69
N GLY A 75 16.59 21.73 -3.65
CA GLY A 75 15.65 21.08 -4.57
C GLY A 75 14.23 21.62 -4.47
N MET A 76 13.72 21.79 -3.25
CA MET A 76 12.42 22.41 -2.99
C MET A 76 12.40 23.88 -3.40
N ALA A 77 13.40 24.67 -3.00
CA ALA A 77 13.47 26.08 -3.35
C ALA A 77 13.56 26.31 -4.87
N ARG A 78 14.23 25.41 -5.61
CA ARG A 78 14.20 25.40 -7.09
C ARG A 78 12.82 25.09 -7.66
N LEU A 79 12.05 24.18 -7.05
CA LEU A 79 10.68 23.86 -7.49
C LEU A 79 9.68 24.97 -7.20
N VAL A 80 9.81 25.67 -6.05
CA VAL A 80 9.03 26.88 -5.76
C VAL A 80 9.33 27.96 -6.81
N ARG A 81 10.62 28.26 -7.06
CA ARG A 81 11.06 29.24 -8.09
C ARG A 81 10.61 28.87 -9.51
N ALA A 82 10.42 27.58 -9.81
CA ALA A 82 9.93 27.09 -11.10
C ALA A 82 8.39 27.06 -11.22
N THR A 83 7.65 27.44 -10.17
CA THR A 83 6.18 27.40 -10.14
C THR A 83 5.60 28.79 -10.38
N ALA A 84 4.83 28.95 -11.46
CA ALA A 84 4.12 30.20 -11.74
C ALA A 84 3.16 30.58 -10.58
N GLY A 85 3.28 31.82 -10.10
CA GLY A 85 2.47 32.32 -8.97
C GLY A 85 3.02 32.02 -7.58
N PHE A 86 4.26 31.53 -7.45
CA PHE A 86 4.96 31.34 -6.18
C PHE A 86 6.34 32.02 -6.21
N GLU A 87 6.83 32.45 -5.04
CA GLU A 87 8.20 32.91 -4.83
C GLU A 87 8.82 32.27 -3.57
N VAL A 88 10.15 32.17 -3.52
CA VAL A 88 10.85 31.78 -2.28
C VAL A 88 11.05 33.01 -1.42
N ALA A 89 10.32 33.08 -0.29
CA ALA A 89 10.43 34.15 0.69
C ALA A 89 11.77 34.12 1.45
N GLY A 90 12.29 32.91 1.68
CA GLY A 90 13.54 32.62 2.38
C GLY A 90 13.79 31.11 2.45
N GLU A 91 14.95 30.74 2.99
CA GLU A 91 15.37 29.35 3.23
C GLU A 91 15.97 29.28 4.64
N ALA A 92 15.74 28.19 5.38
CA ALA A 92 16.22 27.95 6.75
C ALA A 92 16.76 26.52 6.89
N ARG A 93 17.83 26.31 7.68
CA ARG A 93 18.47 24.98 7.86
C ARG A 93 18.20 24.29 9.20
N ASP A 94 17.51 24.97 10.11
CA ASP A 94 17.19 24.48 11.44
C ASP A 94 15.90 25.12 11.97
N GLY A 95 15.37 24.59 13.08
CA GLY A 95 14.10 25.06 13.64
C GLY A 95 14.13 26.48 14.22
N GLU A 96 15.28 26.98 14.69
CA GLU A 96 15.38 28.35 15.23
C GLU A 96 15.47 29.38 14.09
N GLU A 97 16.19 29.06 13.01
CA GLU A 97 16.13 29.80 11.75
C GLU A 97 14.72 29.77 11.14
N ALA A 98 14.01 28.64 11.19
CA ALA A 98 12.65 28.55 10.68
C ALA A 98 11.68 29.47 11.45
N ILE A 99 11.74 29.49 12.79
CA ILE A 99 10.95 30.42 13.63
C ILE A 99 11.31 31.87 13.28
N SER A 100 12.60 32.20 13.26
CA SER A 100 13.11 33.54 12.97
C SER A 100 12.67 34.05 11.59
N ALA A 101 12.73 33.17 10.57
CA ALA A 101 12.32 33.46 9.21
C ALA A 101 10.79 33.64 9.09
N ILE A 102 9.99 32.86 9.82
CA ILE A 102 8.52 33.04 9.85
C ILE A 102 8.15 34.40 10.43
N GLU A 103 8.74 34.79 11.57
CA GLU A 103 8.44 36.07 12.22
C GLU A 103 8.93 37.28 11.40
N ALA A 104 10.14 37.22 10.83
CA ALA A 104 10.73 38.32 10.07
C ALA A 104 10.15 38.46 8.65
N LEU A 105 10.01 37.37 7.90
CA LEU A 105 9.66 37.40 6.47
C LEU A 105 8.16 37.33 6.21
N ARG A 106 7.38 36.86 7.21
CA ARG A 106 5.93 36.62 7.16
C ARG A 106 5.47 35.97 5.85
N PRO A 107 5.91 34.73 5.57
CA PRO A 107 5.53 33.99 4.36
C PRO A 107 4.06 33.56 4.42
N ASP A 108 3.45 33.29 3.26
CA ASP A 108 2.09 32.74 3.13
C ASP A 108 2.05 31.21 3.37
N LEU A 109 3.17 30.55 3.07
CA LEU A 109 3.37 29.11 3.09
C LEU A 109 4.74 28.77 3.71
N VAL A 110 4.81 27.69 4.48
CA VAL A 110 6.05 27.04 4.90
C VAL A 110 6.05 25.61 4.39
N LEU A 111 7.06 25.24 3.61
CA LEU A 111 7.47 23.85 3.42
C LEU A 111 8.44 23.53 4.57
N LEU A 112 8.07 22.58 5.42
CA LEU A 112 8.72 22.34 6.71
C LEU A 112 9.06 20.85 6.86
N ASP A 113 10.34 20.51 7.02
CA ASP A 113 10.71 19.17 7.47
C ASP A 113 10.40 18.98 8.97
N VAL A 114 10.22 17.71 9.34
CA VAL A 114 9.91 17.26 10.68
C VAL A 114 11.16 17.11 11.56
N GLN A 115 12.31 16.70 11.01
CA GLN A 115 13.49 16.25 11.76
C GLN A 115 14.72 17.18 11.66
N MET A 116 14.48 18.50 11.62
CA MET A 116 15.56 19.50 11.70
C MET A 116 16.28 19.50 13.07
N PRO A 117 17.58 19.89 13.11
CA PRO A 117 18.32 20.06 14.35
C PRO A 117 17.87 21.31 15.12
N GLY A 118 18.21 21.38 16.40
CA GLY A 118 17.89 22.49 17.30
C GLY A 118 16.44 22.45 17.80
N ARG A 119 15.46 22.43 16.88
CA ARG A 119 14.03 22.20 17.14
C ARG A 119 13.36 21.44 16.01
N ASP A 120 12.49 20.50 16.37
CA ASP A 120 11.72 19.70 15.40
C ASP A 120 10.61 20.53 14.70
N GLY A 121 10.08 20.03 13.58
CA GLY A 121 9.05 20.75 12.81
C GLY A 121 7.73 20.99 13.57
N PHE A 122 7.41 20.18 14.58
CA PHE A 122 6.29 20.42 15.49
C PHE A 122 6.65 21.46 16.57
N GLU A 123 7.89 21.52 17.03
CA GLU A 123 8.40 22.56 17.96
C GLU A 123 8.38 23.95 17.32
N VAL A 124 8.69 24.05 16.03
CA VAL A 124 8.48 25.28 15.24
C VAL A 124 7.02 25.73 15.31
N ILE A 125 6.06 24.84 15.06
CA ILE A 125 4.62 25.16 15.16
C ILE A 125 4.23 25.52 16.61
N ARG A 126 4.72 24.78 17.61
CA ARG A 126 4.45 25.05 19.04
C ARG A 126 4.96 26.43 19.46
N ALA A 127 6.13 26.85 18.97
CA ALA A 127 6.77 28.12 19.32
C ALA A 127 6.14 29.34 18.62
N VAL A 128 5.89 29.26 17.31
CA VAL A 128 5.21 30.34 16.57
C VAL A 128 3.77 30.48 17.04
N GLY A 129 3.07 29.36 17.24
CA GLY A 129 1.71 29.31 17.74
C GLY A 129 0.63 29.56 16.67
N PRO A 130 -0.59 29.01 16.87
CA PRO A 130 -1.62 28.91 15.81
C PRO A 130 -2.20 30.25 15.34
N ALA A 131 -2.00 31.34 16.09
CA ALA A 131 -2.42 32.68 15.69
C ALA A 131 -1.43 33.40 14.76
N ARG A 132 -0.19 32.88 14.63
CA ARG A 132 0.90 33.48 13.83
C ARG A 132 1.44 32.53 12.76
N MET A 133 1.18 31.23 12.86
CA MET A 133 1.69 30.25 11.90
C MET A 133 1.05 30.44 10.51
N PRO A 134 1.85 30.52 9.43
CA PRO A 134 1.35 30.45 8.06
C PRO A 134 0.73 29.09 7.72
N ARG A 135 0.35 28.89 6.45
CA ARG A 135 -0.02 27.53 5.98
C ARG A 135 1.23 26.65 6.03
N VAL A 136 1.13 25.47 6.63
CA VAL A 136 2.25 24.52 6.72
C VAL A 136 1.97 23.30 5.85
N VAL A 137 2.98 22.91 5.08
CA VAL A 137 3.08 21.58 4.45
C VAL A 137 4.30 20.90 5.07
N PHE A 138 4.07 19.79 5.75
CA PHE A 138 5.15 18.93 6.19
C PHE A 138 5.72 18.17 5.00
N VAL A 139 7.04 18.25 4.81
CA VAL A 139 7.79 17.52 3.77
C VAL A 139 8.84 16.68 4.49
N THR A 140 8.64 15.37 4.58
CA THR A 140 9.56 14.48 5.29
C THR A 140 9.79 13.18 4.53
N ALA A 141 10.97 12.59 4.72
CA ALA A 141 11.35 11.30 4.14
C ALA A 141 10.97 10.08 5.03
N TYR A 142 10.34 10.30 6.20
CA TYR A 142 10.03 9.24 7.16
C TYR A 142 8.53 9.18 7.52
N ASP A 143 7.87 8.09 7.14
CA ASP A 143 6.41 7.89 7.31
C ASP A 143 5.93 7.91 8.78
N ALA A 144 6.82 7.61 9.74
CA ALA A 144 6.50 7.45 11.16
C ALA A 144 5.79 8.67 11.80
N PHE A 145 6.10 9.89 11.34
CA PHE A 145 5.56 11.13 11.94
C PHE A 145 4.27 11.65 11.29
N ALA A 146 3.81 11.03 10.20
CA ALA A 146 2.56 11.43 9.53
C ALA A 146 1.33 11.37 10.46
N LEU A 147 1.36 10.53 11.50
CA LEU A 147 0.27 10.35 12.47
C LEU A 147 0.32 11.29 13.69
N GLU A 148 1.46 11.90 14.02
CA GLU A 148 1.54 12.84 15.16
C GLU A 148 0.96 14.21 14.81
N THR A 149 0.96 14.58 13.53
CA THR A 149 0.27 15.78 12.99
C THR A 149 -1.18 15.91 13.43
N PHE A 150 -1.88 14.79 13.69
CA PHE A 150 -3.26 14.75 14.15
C PHE A 150 -3.44 14.81 15.68
N ARG A 151 -2.39 14.58 16.47
CA ARG A 151 -2.49 14.46 17.94
C ARG A 151 -2.26 15.75 18.71
N GLY A 152 -1.63 16.76 18.10
CA GLY A 152 -1.23 18.02 18.76
C GLY A 152 -2.36 18.99 19.16
N SER A 153 -3.64 18.62 19.10
CA SER A 153 -4.78 19.50 19.41
C SER A 153 -5.62 18.97 20.58
N PRO A 154 -5.67 19.65 21.75
CA PRO A 154 -6.61 19.30 22.81
C PRO A 154 -8.06 19.67 22.41
N PRO A 155 -9.07 18.89 22.84
CA PRO A 155 -10.46 19.10 22.42
C PRO A 155 -11.11 20.29 23.14
N ALA A 156 -11.02 21.48 22.54
CA ALA A 156 -11.77 22.65 22.98
C ALA A 156 -13.28 22.42 22.87
N ARG A 157 -14.01 22.60 23.98
CA ARG A 157 -15.48 22.46 24.01
C ARG A 157 -16.15 23.73 23.46
N GLY A 158 -16.94 23.58 22.40
CA GLY A 158 -17.97 24.56 22.02
C GLY A 158 -17.53 25.73 21.13
N ALA A 159 -17.26 25.47 19.85
CA ALA A 159 -17.23 26.49 18.79
C ALA A 159 -17.67 25.91 17.44
N GLY A 160 -18.18 26.76 16.55
CA GLY A 160 -18.57 26.40 15.18
C GLY A 160 -17.37 26.11 14.24
N PRO A 161 -17.61 25.57 13.04
CA PRO A 161 -16.55 24.99 12.21
C PRO A 161 -15.69 26.03 11.47
N GLY A 162 -14.52 26.35 12.04
CA GLY A 162 -13.43 27.07 11.38
C GLY A 162 -12.13 26.26 11.38
N ARG A 163 -12.05 25.18 10.58
CA ARG A 163 -10.85 24.31 10.53
C ARG A 163 -9.72 24.94 9.72
N ALA A 164 -8.57 25.14 10.36
CA ALA A 164 -7.29 25.22 9.66
C ALA A 164 -7.05 23.91 8.86
N ARG A 165 -6.59 24.03 7.61
CA ARG A 165 -6.30 22.88 6.74
C ARG A 165 -4.81 22.58 6.76
N HIS A 166 -4.45 21.45 7.34
CA HIS A 166 -3.14 20.81 7.16
C HIS A 166 -3.24 19.80 6.03
N SER A 167 -2.22 19.73 5.17
CA SER A 167 -2.12 18.75 4.09
C SER A 167 -0.74 18.10 4.15
N VAL A 168 -0.72 16.78 4.35
CA VAL A 168 0.50 15.97 4.39
C VAL A 168 0.80 15.44 2.98
N GLY A 169 2.06 15.45 2.58
CA GLY A 169 2.53 14.85 1.34
C GLY A 169 3.79 14.02 1.58
N ALA A 170 3.62 12.71 1.77
CA ALA A 170 4.73 11.76 1.89
C ALA A 170 5.33 11.45 0.50
N GLY A 171 6.61 11.08 0.48
CA GLY A 171 7.40 10.80 -0.71
C GLY A 171 8.55 11.79 -0.93
N PRO A 172 9.50 11.49 -1.83
CA PRO A 172 10.72 12.29 -2.01
C PRO A 172 10.39 13.75 -2.31
N ALA A 173 11.15 14.67 -1.70
CA ALA A 173 10.81 16.10 -1.59
C ALA A 173 10.41 16.77 -2.92
N THR A 174 10.96 16.30 -4.04
CA THR A 174 10.65 16.79 -5.39
C THR A 174 9.29 16.36 -5.95
N ARG A 175 8.77 15.17 -5.58
CA ARG A 175 7.38 14.77 -5.84
C ARG A 175 6.43 15.45 -4.84
N SER A 176 6.78 15.48 -3.55
CA SER A 176 5.94 16.10 -2.49
C SER A 176 5.66 17.58 -2.76
N ALA A 177 6.68 18.39 -3.07
CA ALA A 177 6.51 19.81 -3.38
C ALA A 177 5.56 20.06 -4.57
N ARG A 178 5.62 19.23 -5.63
CA ARG A 178 4.68 19.33 -6.78
C ARG A 178 3.24 19.00 -6.39
N GLY A 179 3.03 18.01 -5.51
CA GLY A 179 1.72 17.68 -4.95
C GLY A 179 1.15 18.79 -4.07
N ALA A 180 1.97 19.31 -3.16
CA ALA A 180 1.62 20.40 -2.24
C ALA A 180 1.22 21.69 -2.98
N VAL A 181 1.99 22.10 -3.99
CA VAL A 181 1.66 23.23 -4.88
C VAL A 181 0.31 23.00 -5.56
N ARG A 182 0.06 21.81 -6.13
CA ARG A 182 -1.23 21.46 -6.74
C ARG A 182 -2.40 21.46 -5.74
N ALA A 183 -2.16 21.17 -4.47
CA ALA A 183 -3.19 21.24 -3.42
C ALA A 183 -3.51 22.69 -3.03
N ALA A 184 -2.49 23.54 -2.87
CA ALA A 184 -2.64 24.97 -2.56
C ALA A 184 -3.44 25.72 -3.65
N LEU A 185 -3.19 25.41 -4.93
CA LEU A 185 -3.85 26.01 -6.09
C LEU A 185 -5.37 25.72 -6.19
N ARG A 186 -5.91 24.72 -5.48
CA ARG A 186 -7.34 24.33 -5.57
C ARG A 186 -8.28 25.12 -4.65
N SER A 187 -7.83 26.20 -4.01
CA SER A 187 -8.62 27.00 -3.07
C SER A 187 -8.72 28.49 -3.48
N PRO A 188 -9.82 28.94 -4.13
CA PRO A 188 -9.96 30.32 -4.57
C PRO A 188 -10.22 31.29 -3.41
N PRO A 189 -9.75 32.56 -3.50
CA PRO A 189 -10.02 33.58 -2.49
C PRO A 189 -11.49 34.02 -2.55
N ARG A 190 -12.25 33.81 -1.46
CA ARG A 190 -13.59 34.40 -1.31
C ARG A 190 -13.50 35.78 -0.70
N GLN A 191 -14.05 36.77 -1.41
CA GLN A 191 -14.28 38.12 -0.89
C GLN A 191 -15.31 38.08 0.26
N ALA A 192 -15.15 38.95 1.24
CA ALA A 192 -16.04 39.04 2.39
C ALA A 192 -17.26 39.95 2.08
N HIS A 193 -18.46 39.40 2.20
CA HIS A 193 -19.71 40.15 2.26
C HIS A 193 -20.54 39.71 3.48
N PRO A 194 -21.31 40.62 4.10
CA PRO A 194 -21.96 40.37 5.39
C PRO A 194 -23.14 39.39 5.30
N ALA A 195 -23.40 38.69 6.40
CA ALA A 195 -24.46 37.69 6.49
C ALA A 195 -25.87 38.32 6.55
N PRO A 196 -26.89 37.71 5.92
CA PRO A 196 -28.29 38.10 6.13
C PRO A 196 -28.80 37.65 7.50
N LEU A 197 -29.52 38.54 8.19
CA LEU A 197 -30.34 38.19 9.35
C LEU A 197 -31.60 37.44 8.90
N LEU A 198 -31.88 36.27 9.49
CA LEU A 198 -33.18 35.61 9.35
C LEU A 198 -34.01 35.81 10.63
N ARG A 199 -35.19 36.40 10.48
CA ARG A 199 -36.26 36.39 11.49
C ARG A 199 -37.03 35.06 11.41
N GLY A 200 -37.74 34.70 12.48
CA GLY A 200 -38.49 33.44 12.61
C GLY A 200 -39.91 33.46 12.01
N ASP A 201 -40.82 32.76 12.69
CA ASP A 201 -42.26 32.59 12.39
C ASP A 201 -42.56 31.80 11.09
N ARG A 202 -42.92 30.50 11.15
CA ARG A 202 -44.22 29.99 11.67
C ARG A 202 -44.30 28.46 11.71
N LEU A 203 -45.48 27.96 12.13
CA LEU A 203 -45.97 26.58 12.23
C LEU A 203 -45.53 25.80 13.49
N GLY A 204 -46.43 25.18 14.27
CA GLY A 204 -47.90 25.31 14.18
C GLY A 204 -48.77 24.19 14.77
N ARG A 205 -48.61 23.81 16.05
CA ARG A 205 -49.45 22.84 16.81
C ARG A 205 -49.32 21.37 16.34
N GLY A 206 -49.43 20.37 17.23
CA GLY A 206 -49.49 20.47 18.70
C GLY A 206 -49.83 19.14 19.40
N ARG A 207 -50.02 19.23 20.72
CA ARG A 207 -50.40 18.18 21.70
C ARG A 207 -49.35 17.09 21.94
N GLU A 208 -48.71 17.04 23.11
CA GLU A 208 -49.21 16.76 24.48
C GLU A 208 -49.37 15.25 24.76
N LEU A 209 -48.50 14.71 25.62
CA LEU A 209 -48.90 13.98 26.84
C LEU A 209 -47.72 13.94 27.83
N LEU A 210 -48.01 13.74 29.12
CA LEU A 210 -47.11 14.13 30.23
C LEU A 210 -46.42 12.95 30.95
N HIS A 211 -45.25 13.27 31.52
CA HIS A 211 -44.65 12.75 32.76
C HIS A 211 -45.14 11.39 33.33
N ARG A 212 -44.19 10.48 33.59
CA ARG A 212 -43.61 10.33 34.95
C ARG A 212 -42.37 9.44 34.99
N ALA A 213 -41.48 9.76 35.94
CA ALA A 213 -40.55 8.82 36.54
C ALA A 213 -40.92 8.63 38.02
N PRO A 214 -40.51 7.52 38.65
CA PRO A 214 -40.13 7.55 40.07
C PRO A 214 -38.77 6.90 40.35
N ARG A 215 -38.21 7.18 41.53
CA ARG A 215 -36.98 6.57 42.06
C ARG A 215 -37.27 5.61 43.22
N GLY A 216 -36.59 4.46 43.21
CA GLY A 216 -35.81 3.99 44.36
C GLY A 216 -36.44 3.01 45.37
N LYS A 217 -35.54 2.49 46.24
CA LYS A 217 -35.74 1.51 47.34
C LYS A 217 -36.04 0.05 46.92
N ARG A 218 -35.74 -0.98 47.73
CA ARG A 218 -34.55 -1.29 48.57
C ARG A 218 -34.70 -2.70 49.19
N ASP A 219 -33.57 -3.36 49.43
CA ASP A 219 -33.30 -4.38 50.49
C ASP A 219 -34.03 -5.77 50.49
N ALA A 220 -33.29 -6.79 50.99
CA ALA A 220 -33.71 -8.10 51.54
C ALA A 220 -34.33 -9.22 50.63
N SER A 221 -34.32 -10.52 50.99
CA SER A 221 -33.29 -11.40 51.64
C SER A 221 -33.75 -12.88 51.70
N GLY A 222 -32.86 -13.87 51.46
CA GLY A 222 -33.11 -15.31 51.69
C GLY A 222 -33.95 -16.02 50.59
N ALA A 223 -34.04 -17.36 50.50
CA ALA A 223 -33.38 -18.46 51.23
C ALA A 223 -33.25 -19.71 50.29
N ARG A 224 -32.22 -20.56 50.42
CA ARG A 224 -32.26 -21.97 50.92
C ARG A 224 -33.62 -22.71 50.79
N ALA A 225 -33.72 -23.99 50.39
CA ALA A 225 -32.75 -24.97 49.86
C ALA A 225 -33.49 -26.28 49.39
N ALA A 226 -32.75 -27.24 48.80
CA ALA A 226 -33.05 -28.69 48.70
C ALA A 226 -34.23 -29.17 47.79
N SER A 227 -34.29 -30.42 47.28
CA SER A 227 -33.23 -31.38 46.89
C SER A 227 -33.76 -32.61 46.11
N ARG A 228 -32.85 -33.37 45.47
CA ARG A 228 -32.86 -34.84 45.23
C ARG A 228 -33.77 -35.51 44.16
N HIS A 229 -33.09 -36.28 43.29
CA HIS A 229 -33.52 -37.50 42.56
C HIS A 229 -34.67 -37.38 41.52
N ARG A 230 -34.67 -38.10 40.38
CA ARG A 230 -34.15 -39.46 40.11
C ARG A 230 -33.33 -39.58 38.80
N GLY A 231 -32.66 -40.74 38.68
CA GLY A 231 -31.90 -41.19 37.50
C GLY A 231 -32.62 -42.30 36.68
N PRO A 232 -31.90 -43.14 35.92
CA PRO A 232 -32.26 -43.41 34.51
C PRO A 232 -32.46 -44.89 34.14
N PRO A 233 -32.73 -45.17 32.85
CA PRO A 233 -32.17 -46.31 32.10
C PRO A 233 -31.32 -45.79 30.91
N ARG A 234 -30.17 -46.37 30.49
CA ARG A 234 -29.80 -47.76 30.16
C ARG A 234 -30.66 -48.35 29.01
N SER A 235 -30.28 -48.25 27.73
CA SER A 235 -29.14 -48.87 27.02
C SER A 235 -29.37 -50.31 26.56
N HIS A 236 -29.45 -50.52 25.24
CA HIS A 236 -29.20 -51.81 24.58
C HIS A 236 -28.12 -51.64 23.51
N ALA A 237 -27.31 -52.68 23.30
CA ALA A 237 -26.30 -52.75 22.26
C ALA A 237 -26.21 -54.18 21.73
N LEU A 238 -26.00 -54.33 20.42
CA LEU A 238 -25.59 -55.59 19.77
C LEU A 238 -24.44 -55.30 18.79
N ARG A 239 -23.65 -56.34 18.48
CA ARG A 239 -22.34 -56.23 17.80
C ARG A 239 -22.30 -57.04 16.50
N ALA A 240 -21.49 -56.55 15.55
CA ALA A 240 -20.73 -57.35 14.54
C ALA A 240 -21.56 -58.13 13.48
N ARG A 241 -21.05 -58.46 12.27
CA ARG A 241 -19.86 -58.06 11.48
C ARG A 241 -20.14 -58.34 9.96
N PRO A 242 -19.26 -57.94 9.00
CA PRO A 242 -19.45 -58.11 7.54
C PRO A 242 -19.07 -59.54 7.06
N PRO A 243 -19.05 -59.94 5.76
CA PRO A 243 -19.05 -59.13 4.50
C PRO A 243 -19.90 -59.70 3.33
N PHE A 244 -19.77 -59.12 2.11
CA PHE A 244 -19.29 -59.83 0.90
C PHE A 244 -19.03 -58.86 -0.28
N LEU A 245 -18.32 -59.32 -1.33
CA LEU A 245 -18.05 -58.58 -2.58
C LEU A 245 -19.06 -58.96 -3.68
N HIS A 246 -19.24 -58.11 -4.71
CA HIS A 246 -18.90 -58.50 -6.08
C HIS A 246 -18.91 -57.36 -7.13
N ARG A 247 -17.94 -57.46 -8.05
CA ARG A 247 -17.92 -57.01 -9.47
C ARG A 247 -17.41 -58.24 -10.27
N PRO A 248 -17.34 -58.24 -11.62
CA PRO A 248 -17.99 -57.40 -12.64
C PRO A 248 -18.73 -58.25 -13.71
N ALA A 249 -19.32 -57.62 -14.75
CA ALA A 249 -19.58 -58.27 -16.04
C ALA A 249 -19.73 -57.26 -17.20
N ARG A 250 -19.56 -57.72 -18.46
CA ARG A 250 -19.84 -57.00 -19.71
C ARG A 250 -20.82 -57.84 -20.56
N SER A 251 -21.77 -57.22 -21.26
CA SER A 251 -22.35 -57.82 -22.49
C SER A 251 -23.12 -56.82 -23.39
N ARG A 252 -22.77 -56.85 -24.68
CA ARG A 252 -23.58 -56.56 -25.89
C ARG A 252 -23.82 -57.93 -26.58
N PRO A 253 -24.49 -58.10 -27.76
CA PRO A 253 -25.10 -57.13 -28.70
C PRO A 253 -26.66 -57.30 -28.74
N ARG A 254 -27.50 -57.35 -29.81
CA ARG A 254 -27.40 -57.49 -31.29
C ARG A 254 -28.66 -56.93 -32.01
N VAL A 255 -28.46 -56.23 -33.14
CA VAL A 255 -29.19 -56.35 -34.44
C VAL A 255 -30.68 -55.89 -34.50
N ALA A 256 -31.22 -55.30 -35.58
CA ALA A 256 -30.69 -54.87 -36.91
C ALA A 256 -30.86 -53.33 -37.07
N ALA A 257 -30.89 -52.63 -38.22
CA ALA A 257 -30.63 -52.76 -39.68
C ALA A 257 -30.32 -51.31 -40.19
N ARG A 258 -29.95 -50.92 -41.42
CA ARG A 258 -29.62 -51.45 -42.77
C ARG A 258 -28.64 -50.39 -43.38
N GLY A 259 -27.76 -50.60 -44.36
CA GLY A 259 -27.46 -51.76 -45.19
C GLY A 259 -26.09 -51.67 -45.90
N MET A 260 -25.97 -50.89 -47.00
CA MET A 260 -24.85 -50.90 -47.99
C MET A 260 -24.79 -49.56 -48.76
N ARG A 261 -23.71 -49.08 -49.43
CA ARG A 261 -22.29 -49.45 -49.76
C ARG A 261 -21.54 -48.10 -50.06
N LEU A 262 -20.26 -47.84 -49.69
CA LEU A 262 -18.98 -48.15 -50.38
C LEU A 262 -18.95 -47.87 -51.91
N GLY A 263 -18.01 -47.12 -52.54
CA GLY A 263 -16.98 -46.16 -52.05
C GLY A 263 -15.77 -45.93 -53.00
N ALA A 264 -15.15 -44.72 -52.98
CA ALA A 264 -13.77 -44.36 -53.44
C ALA A 264 -13.43 -44.37 -54.98
N PRO A 265 -12.23 -43.92 -55.46
CA PRO A 265 -11.57 -42.59 -55.27
C PRO A 265 -10.78 -41.99 -56.50
N ARG A 266 -10.35 -40.70 -56.38
CA ARG A 266 -9.16 -40.02 -57.00
C ARG A 266 -8.99 -39.89 -58.54
N ARG A 267 -8.71 -38.66 -59.03
CA ARG A 267 -7.46 -38.26 -59.76
C ARG A 267 -7.37 -36.74 -60.09
N TYR A 268 -6.14 -36.24 -60.31
CA TYR A 268 -5.79 -34.98 -61.02
C TYR A 268 -5.49 -35.31 -62.50
N PRO A 269 -5.63 -34.35 -63.45
CA PRO A 269 -4.43 -33.66 -63.97
C PRO A 269 -4.68 -32.19 -64.48
N GLY A 270 -3.62 -31.55 -65.00
CA GLY A 270 -3.68 -30.46 -66.01
C GLY A 270 -2.92 -30.90 -67.28
N PRO A 271 -2.39 -30.01 -68.17
CA PRO A 271 -2.48 -28.55 -68.24
C PRO A 271 -3.03 -28.03 -69.60
N GLY A 272 -3.05 -26.71 -69.86
CA GLY A 272 -3.21 -26.16 -71.23
C GLY A 272 -3.73 -24.70 -71.32
N GLU A 273 -3.06 -23.89 -72.15
CA GLU A 273 -3.46 -22.58 -72.71
C GLU A 273 -3.47 -22.72 -74.26
N PRO A 274 -4.08 -21.85 -75.11
CA PRO A 274 -3.88 -20.38 -75.11
C PRO A 274 -5.09 -19.50 -75.56
N ASP A 275 -4.87 -18.17 -75.66
CA ASP A 275 -5.39 -17.17 -76.63
C ASP A 275 -6.90 -17.06 -77.01
N ALA A 276 -7.49 -15.89 -77.32
CA ALA A 276 -7.08 -14.47 -77.18
C ALA A 276 -8.30 -13.51 -77.44
N LEU A 277 -8.06 -12.18 -77.31
CA LEU A 277 -8.86 -11.04 -77.84
C LEU A 277 -10.33 -10.81 -77.38
N ALA A 278 -10.53 -9.75 -76.58
CA ALA A 278 -11.61 -8.76 -76.78
C ALA A 278 -11.22 -7.42 -76.10
N ALA A 279 -11.61 -6.27 -76.68
CA ALA A 279 -11.11 -4.94 -76.26
C ALA A 279 -12.04 -4.20 -75.27
N ALA A 280 -11.45 -3.38 -74.39
CA ALA A 280 -12.18 -2.60 -73.38
C ALA A 280 -12.49 -1.14 -73.82
N PRO A 281 -13.65 -0.56 -73.43
CA PRO A 281 -13.96 0.85 -73.65
C PRO A 281 -13.23 1.78 -72.66
N ARG A 282 -12.81 2.96 -73.13
CA ARG A 282 -11.82 3.84 -72.49
C ARG A 282 -12.37 4.79 -71.38
N SER A 283 -13.23 4.31 -70.49
CA SER A 283 -13.79 5.14 -69.38
C SER A 283 -13.11 4.94 -68.01
N ALA A 284 -12.64 3.73 -67.69
CA ALA A 284 -12.18 3.38 -66.33
C ALA A 284 -10.90 4.09 -65.83
N ALA A 285 -10.08 4.64 -66.73
CA ALA A 285 -8.71 5.07 -66.42
C ALA A 285 -8.64 6.24 -65.40
N ARG A 286 -9.56 7.21 -65.45
CA ARG A 286 -9.52 8.40 -64.57
C ARG A 286 -9.93 8.11 -63.13
N ASP A 287 -10.86 7.19 -62.91
CA ASP A 287 -11.28 6.80 -61.56
C ASP A 287 -10.39 5.71 -60.96
N CYS A 288 -9.80 4.84 -61.79
CA CYS A 288 -8.78 3.90 -61.34
C CYS A 288 -7.56 4.64 -60.74
N LEU A 289 -7.08 5.71 -61.39
CA LEU A 289 -5.97 6.51 -60.89
C LEU A 289 -6.31 7.24 -59.58
N LYS A 290 -7.52 7.83 -59.46
CA LYS A 290 -7.98 8.44 -58.21
C LYS A 290 -8.09 7.43 -57.07
N ARG A 291 -8.62 6.23 -57.33
CA ARG A 291 -8.72 5.16 -56.33
C ARG A 291 -7.34 4.64 -55.91
N HIS A 292 -6.42 4.44 -56.83
CA HIS A 292 -5.05 4.04 -56.50
C HIS A 292 -4.29 5.12 -55.72
N LEU A 293 -4.46 6.40 -56.05
CA LEU A 293 -3.85 7.49 -55.29
C LEU A 293 -4.44 7.58 -53.87
N LEU A 294 -5.76 7.42 -53.73
CA LEU A 294 -6.42 7.39 -52.42
C LEU A 294 -5.99 6.17 -51.57
N VAL A 295 -5.80 5.00 -52.19
CA VAL A 295 -5.27 3.80 -51.53
C VAL A 295 -3.79 3.97 -51.16
N LEU A 296 -2.95 4.57 -52.00
CA LEU A 296 -1.56 4.88 -51.62
C LEU A 296 -1.50 5.88 -50.46
N VAL A 297 -2.33 6.93 -50.47
CA VAL A 297 -2.42 7.89 -49.37
C VAL A 297 -2.96 7.22 -48.10
N ALA A 298 -3.93 6.32 -48.20
CA ALA A 298 -4.42 5.53 -47.07
C ALA A 298 -3.34 4.57 -46.52
N CYS A 299 -2.58 3.87 -47.38
CA CYS A 299 -1.48 3.01 -46.94
C CYS A 299 -0.33 3.82 -46.31
N LEU A 300 0.00 5.00 -46.86
CA LEU A 300 0.98 5.93 -46.27
C LEU A 300 0.47 6.58 -44.98
N ALA A 301 -0.85 6.75 -44.80
CA ALA A 301 -1.46 7.20 -43.56
C ALA A 301 -1.49 6.09 -42.50
N CYS A 302 -1.77 4.83 -42.87
CA CYS A 302 -1.66 3.68 -41.99
C CYS A 302 -0.20 3.39 -41.59
N ALA A 303 0.77 3.57 -42.50
CA ALA A 303 2.20 3.59 -42.17
C ALA A 303 2.63 4.80 -41.31
N ARG A 304 1.74 5.80 -41.16
CA ARG A 304 1.87 6.96 -40.25
C ARG A 304 0.93 6.91 -39.05
N GLN A 305 0.22 5.80 -38.81
CA GLN A 305 -0.23 5.51 -37.45
C GLN A 305 1.03 5.31 -36.61
N GLY A 306 1.28 6.25 -35.71
CA GLY A 306 2.52 6.33 -34.96
C GLY A 306 2.73 5.10 -34.09
N ARG A 307 3.47 4.11 -34.63
CA ARG A 307 4.40 3.34 -33.80
C ARG A 307 5.44 4.33 -33.32
N GLU A 308 5.11 4.98 -32.21
CA GLU A 308 5.99 5.83 -31.43
C GLU A 308 7.33 5.10 -31.29
N ALA A 309 8.33 5.66 -31.97
CA ALA A 309 9.58 4.96 -32.19
C ALA A 309 10.40 4.97 -30.90
N GLN A 310 11.03 3.84 -30.57
CA GLN A 310 11.96 3.78 -29.44
C GLN A 310 13.00 4.91 -29.60
N PRO A 311 13.17 5.80 -28.60
CA PRO A 311 14.15 6.85 -28.67
C PRO A 311 15.57 6.26 -28.78
N PRO A 312 16.49 6.89 -29.52
CA PRO A 312 17.82 6.35 -29.75
C PRO A 312 18.61 6.23 -28.43
N GLY A 313 19.10 5.02 -28.15
CA GLY A 313 19.82 4.68 -26.93
C GLY A 313 19.18 3.51 -26.16
N PRO A 314 19.68 3.24 -24.93
CA PRO A 314 19.17 2.15 -24.10
C PRO A 314 17.73 2.36 -23.62
N VAL A 315 16.93 1.30 -23.63
CA VAL A 315 15.60 1.29 -23.02
C VAL A 315 15.75 1.29 -21.51
N THR A 316 15.51 2.43 -20.87
CA THR A 316 15.35 2.47 -19.40
C THR A 316 13.94 1.99 -19.03
N ILE A 317 13.86 1.08 -18.07
CA ILE A 317 12.62 0.68 -17.38
C ILE A 317 12.78 0.89 -15.87
N VAL A 318 11.69 1.22 -15.19
CA VAL A 318 11.66 1.33 -13.71
C VAL A 318 10.86 0.18 -13.10
N LEU A 319 11.44 -0.43 -12.07
CA LEU A 319 10.85 -1.46 -11.21
C LEU A 319 10.48 -0.83 -9.85
N GLU A 320 9.19 -0.67 -9.56
CA GLU A 320 8.74 -0.30 -8.20
C GLU A 320 8.44 -1.54 -7.36
N HIS A 321 9.00 -1.64 -6.15
CA HIS A 321 8.82 -2.84 -5.33
C HIS A 321 8.84 -2.56 -3.82
N GLN A 322 8.25 -3.50 -3.07
CA GLN A 322 8.37 -3.57 -1.61
C GLN A 322 9.82 -3.89 -1.18
N PRO A 323 10.23 -3.52 0.05
CA PRO A 323 11.58 -3.79 0.52
C PRO A 323 11.90 -5.30 0.57
N LEU A 324 13.01 -5.69 -0.07
CA LEU A 324 13.51 -7.07 -0.01
C LEU A 324 14.41 -7.25 1.21
N TRP A 325 13.81 -7.67 2.32
CA TRP A 325 14.50 -8.00 3.56
C TRP A 325 15.51 -9.14 3.37
N GLY A 326 16.80 -8.79 3.42
CA GLY A 326 17.95 -9.63 3.08
C GLY A 326 19.19 -8.76 2.87
N ASP A 327 20.09 -9.18 1.98
CA ASP A 327 21.24 -8.38 1.50
C ASP A 327 20.87 -7.63 0.20
N PRO A 328 20.78 -6.28 0.19
CA PRO A 328 20.43 -5.53 -1.01
C PRO A 328 21.43 -5.68 -2.16
N ALA A 329 22.71 -5.93 -1.87
CA ALA A 329 23.74 -6.05 -2.90
C ALA A 329 23.47 -7.25 -3.82
N ALA A 330 22.95 -8.36 -3.27
CA ALA A 330 22.55 -9.50 -4.07
C ALA A 330 21.37 -9.22 -5.02
N PHE A 331 20.46 -8.28 -4.70
CA PHE A 331 19.38 -7.91 -5.61
C PHE A 331 19.93 -7.07 -6.77
N HIS A 332 20.77 -6.08 -6.46
CA HIS A 332 21.45 -5.26 -7.46
C HIS A 332 22.30 -6.12 -8.40
N ALA A 333 23.08 -7.08 -7.89
CA ALA A 333 23.85 -8.02 -8.71
C ALA A 333 22.97 -8.87 -9.64
N SER A 334 21.76 -9.25 -9.20
CA SER A 334 20.81 -9.99 -10.05
C SER A 334 20.26 -9.09 -11.18
N LEU A 335 20.00 -7.80 -10.92
CA LEU A 335 19.63 -6.82 -11.93
C LEU A 335 20.79 -6.44 -12.88
N GLU A 336 22.03 -6.39 -12.39
CA GLU A 336 23.23 -6.21 -13.20
C GLU A 336 23.40 -7.35 -14.21
N ARG A 337 23.24 -8.60 -13.77
CA ARG A 337 23.23 -9.78 -14.65
C ARG A 337 22.11 -9.71 -15.70
N PHE A 338 20.90 -9.29 -15.33
CA PHE A 338 19.83 -9.07 -16.32
C PHE A 338 20.21 -8.05 -17.40
N GLN A 339 20.88 -6.95 -17.05
CA GLN A 339 21.35 -5.94 -18.00
C GLN A 339 22.51 -6.46 -18.88
N GLN A 340 23.37 -7.33 -18.34
CA GLN A 340 24.42 -8.01 -19.11
C GLN A 340 23.83 -9.00 -20.15
N GLU A 341 22.77 -9.73 -19.77
CA GLU A 341 22.00 -10.60 -20.66
C GLU A 341 21.15 -9.83 -21.68
N ASN A 342 20.83 -8.56 -21.40
CA ASN A 342 19.98 -7.71 -22.23
C ASN A 342 20.68 -6.38 -22.57
N PRO A 343 21.80 -6.42 -23.33
CA PRO A 343 22.54 -5.21 -23.70
C PRO A 343 21.62 -4.22 -24.43
N GLY A 344 21.56 -2.99 -23.93
CA GLY A 344 20.62 -1.97 -24.38
C GLY A 344 19.33 -1.85 -23.54
N VAL A 345 19.19 -2.60 -22.44
CA VAL A 345 18.18 -2.35 -21.40
C VAL A 345 18.88 -1.83 -20.13
N VAL A 346 18.29 -0.83 -19.48
CA VAL A 346 18.72 -0.31 -18.17
C VAL A 346 17.57 -0.44 -17.19
N VAL A 347 17.82 -0.99 -16.00
CA VAL A 347 16.83 -1.11 -14.93
C VAL A 347 17.12 -0.10 -13.85
N ARG A 348 16.09 0.63 -13.41
CA ARG A 348 16.11 1.45 -12.19
C ARG A 348 15.13 0.86 -11.18
N THR A 349 15.45 0.94 -9.90
CA THR A 349 14.55 0.50 -8.82
C THR A 349 14.00 1.69 -8.05
N GLN A 350 12.77 1.57 -7.56
CA GLN A 350 12.20 2.43 -6.53
C GLN A 350 11.61 1.54 -5.43
N THR A 351 12.17 1.62 -4.23
CA THR A 351 11.64 0.92 -3.06
C THR A 351 10.47 1.71 -2.47
N LEU A 352 9.35 1.05 -2.22
CA LEU A 352 8.15 1.61 -1.61
C LEU A 352 8.10 1.33 -0.09
N PRO A 353 7.25 2.04 0.69
CA PRO A 353 7.03 1.73 2.11
C PRO A 353 6.55 0.29 2.31
N ASN A 354 7.02 -0.40 3.36
CA ASN A 354 6.64 -1.79 3.68
C ASN A 354 5.14 -1.99 4.00
N ALA A 355 4.42 -0.90 4.24
CA ALA A 355 2.99 -0.92 4.53
C ALA A 355 2.23 -1.07 3.20
N SER A 356 1.63 -2.25 2.97
CA SER A 356 1.02 -2.61 1.67
C SER A 356 -0.18 -1.74 1.31
N ASP A 357 -0.92 -1.27 2.31
CA ASP A 357 -1.93 -0.22 2.23
C ASP A 357 -1.36 1.09 1.65
N VAL A 358 -0.26 1.61 2.23
CA VAL A 358 0.39 2.85 1.76
C VAL A 358 0.91 2.69 0.33
N ALA A 359 1.52 1.56 0.00
CA ALA A 359 2.01 1.28 -1.35
C ALA A 359 0.87 1.15 -2.37
N ARG A 360 -0.28 0.57 -2.00
CA ARG A 360 -1.46 0.53 -2.87
C ARG A 360 -1.98 1.93 -3.18
N GLU A 361 -2.11 2.81 -2.18
CA GLU A 361 -2.59 4.19 -2.40
C GLU A 361 -1.64 5.01 -3.28
N MET A 362 -0.32 4.76 -3.20
CA MET A 362 0.65 5.33 -4.14
C MET A 362 0.40 4.85 -5.58
N PHE A 363 0.19 3.55 -5.79
CA PHE A 363 -0.14 2.99 -7.11
C PHE A 363 -1.49 3.50 -7.64
N LEU A 364 -2.56 3.54 -6.83
CA LEU A 364 -3.86 4.10 -7.23
C LEU A 364 -3.70 5.54 -7.72
N THR A 365 -3.07 6.40 -6.91
CA THR A 365 -2.87 7.81 -7.22
C THR A 365 -2.09 8.02 -8.53
N ALA A 366 -1.09 7.16 -8.79
CA ALA A 366 -0.29 7.23 -10.01
C ALA A 366 -1.05 6.69 -11.24
N LEU A 367 -1.72 5.55 -11.11
CA LEU A 367 -2.40 4.86 -12.21
C LEU A 367 -3.71 5.57 -12.62
N GLU A 368 -4.48 6.11 -11.67
CA GLU A 368 -5.59 7.06 -11.97
C GLU A 368 -5.08 8.33 -12.67
N GLY A 369 -3.86 8.77 -12.32
CA GLY A 369 -3.18 9.88 -12.97
C GLY A 369 -2.66 9.58 -14.38
N GLY A 370 -2.77 8.34 -14.86
CA GLY A 370 -2.22 7.90 -16.15
C GLY A 370 -0.69 7.82 -16.17
N ALA A 371 -0.04 7.61 -15.02
CA ALA A 371 1.41 7.63 -14.92
C ALA A 371 2.08 6.49 -15.70
N ASP A 372 3.11 6.86 -16.47
CA ASP A 372 3.99 5.97 -17.21
C ASP A 372 5.46 6.06 -16.74
N ASP A 373 5.74 6.72 -15.60
CA ASP A 373 7.11 6.86 -15.07
C ASP A 373 7.64 5.59 -14.35
N PHE A 374 6.84 4.51 -14.34
CA PHE A 374 7.25 3.15 -13.99
C PHE A 374 6.66 2.08 -14.90
N ASP A 375 7.35 0.94 -15.01
CA ASP A 375 7.11 -0.08 -16.04
C ASP A 375 6.80 -1.48 -15.50
N VAL A 376 7.59 -1.95 -14.53
CA VAL A 376 7.31 -3.17 -13.75
C VAL A 376 7.00 -2.76 -12.33
N PHE A 377 6.04 -3.41 -11.69
CA PHE A 377 5.75 -3.15 -10.29
C PHE A 377 5.29 -4.39 -9.54
N ALA A 378 5.71 -4.50 -8.28
CA ALA A 378 5.31 -5.57 -7.38
C ALA A 378 3.97 -5.23 -6.71
N ILE A 379 2.97 -6.10 -6.89
CA ILE A 379 1.63 -5.98 -6.30
C ILE A 379 1.34 -7.15 -5.36
N ASP A 380 0.53 -6.91 -4.30
CA ASP A 380 -0.01 -7.99 -3.48
C ASP A 380 -0.91 -8.89 -4.36
N VAL A 381 -0.90 -10.19 -4.08
CA VAL A 381 -1.74 -11.20 -4.73
C VAL A 381 -3.24 -10.83 -4.79
N VAL A 382 -3.75 -9.95 -3.92
CA VAL A 382 -5.15 -9.48 -3.97
C VAL A 382 -5.43 -8.24 -4.85
N TRP A 383 -4.42 -7.54 -5.36
CA TRP A 383 -4.64 -6.33 -6.20
C TRP A 383 -4.80 -6.66 -7.69
N ALA A 384 -4.32 -7.83 -8.14
CA ALA A 384 -4.32 -8.17 -9.56
C ALA A 384 -5.73 -8.13 -10.22
N PRO A 385 -6.82 -8.65 -9.60
CA PRO A 385 -8.16 -8.55 -10.19
C PRO A 385 -8.72 -7.12 -10.23
N GLU A 386 -8.39 -6.29 -9.23
CA GLU A 386 -8.79 -4.87 -9.16
C GLU A 386 -8.10 -4.07 -10.27
N PHE A 387 -6.76 -4.12 -10.32
CA PHE A 387 -5.96 -3.31 -11.24
C PHE A 387 -6.13 -3.78 -12.69
N ALA A 388 -6.37 -5.07 -12.93
CA ALA A 388 -6.72 -5.59 -14.26
C ALA A 388 -8.08 -5.08 -14.74
N ARG A 389 -9.12 -5.09 -13.88
CA ARG A 389 -10.45 -4.54 -14.19
C ARG A 389 -10.42 -3.02 -14.40
N ALA A 390 -9.53 -2.30 -13.72
CA ALA A 390 -9.28 -0.88 -13.94
C ALA A 390 -8.51 -0.57 -15.25
N GLY A 391 -7.98 -1.59 -15.94
CA GLY A 391 -7.20 -1.43 -17.17
C GLY A 391 -5.75 -1.00 -16.95
N TRP A 392 -5.24 -1.06 -15.72
CA TRP A 392 -3.89 -0.61 -15.35
C TRP A 392 -2.80 -1.67 -15.51
N LEU A 393 -3.17 -2.95 -15.60
CA LEU A 393 -2.23 -4.04 -15.85
C LEU A 393 -2.24 -4.43 -17.33
N ALA A 394 -1.05 -4.61 -17.91
CA ALA A 394 -0.92 -5.15 -19.26
C ALA A 394 -1.36 -6.62 -19.31
N ASP A 395 -1.91 -7.04 -20.45
CA ASP A 395 -2.20 -8.45 -20.73
C ASP A 395 -0.91 -9.21 -21.05
N LEU A 396 -0.47 -10.04 -20.10
CA LEU A 396 0.79 -10.78 -20.16
C LEU A 396 0.64 -12.18 -20.78
N THR A 397 -0.58 -12.58 -21.17
CA THR A 397 -0.92 -13.96 -21.58
C THR A 397 -0.04 -14.48 -22.72
N SER A 398 0.35 -13.63 -23.67
CA SER A 398 1.20 -14.01 -24.81
C SER A 398 2.66 -14.29 -24.42
N ALA A 399 3.17 -13.63 -23.37
CA ALA A 399 4.53 -13.84 -22.86
C ALA A 399 4.57 -14.94 -21.78
N PHE A 400 3.47 -15.10 -21.03
CA PHE A 400 3.33 -16.04 -19.92
C PHE A 400 2.05 -16.88 -20.06
N PRO A 401 2.03 -17.89 -20.96
CA PRO A 401 0.84 -18.70 -21.19
C PRO A 401 0.30 -19.41 -19.93
N PRO A 402 -1.03 -19.39 -19.67
CA PRO A 402 -1.61 -19.91 -18.44
C PRO A 402 -1.28 -21.38 -18.14
N GLU A 403 -1.23 -22.23 -19.16
CA GLU A 403 -0.92 -23.66 -19.02
C GLU A 403 0.56 -23.89 -18.67
N ARG A 404 1.48 -23.08 -19.23
CA ARG A 404 2.90 -23.08 -18.83
C ARG A 404 3.08 -22.63 -17.38
N LEU A 405 2.30 -21.64 -16.92
CA LEU A 405 2.33 -21.19 -15.53
C LEU A 405 1.77 -22.27 -14.58
N ARG A 406 0.59 -22.84 -14.86
CA ARG A 406 -0.02 -23.91 -14.05
C ARG A 406 0.85 -25.16 -13.92
N ALA A 407 1.71 -25.44 -14.90
CA ALA A 407 2.67 -26.54 -14.85
C ALA A 407 3.91 -26.27 -13.98
N GLN A 408 4.19 -25.01 -13.60
CA GLN A 408 5.45 -24.61 -12.94
C GLN A 408 5.26 -24.03 -11.53
N TYR A 409 4.09 -23.46 -11.25
CA TYR A 409 3.76 -22.73 -10.01
C TYR A 409 2.74 -23.46 -9.14
N LEU A 410 2.55 -23.02 -7.89
CA LEU A 410 1.44 -23.48 -7.06
C LEU A 410 0.12 -22.92 -7.60
N ALA A 411 -0.91 -23.77 -7.75
CA ALA A 411 -2.15 -23.45 -8.48
C ALA A 411 -2.82 -22.14 -8.00
N SER A 412 -2.95 -21.96 -6.68
CA SER A 412 -3.53 -20.77 -6.05
C SER A 412 -2.84 -19.45 -6.41
N THR A 413 -1.53 -19.47 -6.74
CA THR A 413 -0.81 -18.27 -7.20
C THR A 413 -1.20 -17.88 -8.63
N ILE A 414 -1.50 -18.86 -9.49
CA ILE A 414 -1.92 -18.61 -10.88
C ILE A 414 -3.39 -18.22 -10.94
N GLU A 415 -4.22 -18.83 -10.10
CA GLU A 415 -5.63 -18.47 -9.94
C GLU A 415 -5.80 -16.98 -9.58
N ALA A 416 -5.02 -16.47 -8.62
CA ALA A 416 -5.13 -15.07 -8.18
C ALA A 416 -4.66 -14.02 -9.22
N VAL A 417 -3.80 -14.38 -10.18
CA VAL A 417 -3.37 -13.50 -11.28
C VAL A 417 -4.09 -13.75 -12.61
N THR A 418 -5.03 -14.70 -12.62
CA THR A 418 -5.87 -15.01 -13.80
C THR A 418 -7.20 -14.28 -13.70
N LEU A 419 -7.54 -13.45 -14.69
CA LEU A 419 -8.87 -12.85 -14.84
C LEU A 419 -9.36 -13.08 -16.27
N ASP A 420 -10.60 -13.59 -16.42
CA ASP A 420 -11.22 -13.92 -17.72
C ASP A 420 -10.33 -14.77 -18.66
N GLY A 421 -9.53 -15.67 -18.06
CA GLY A 421 -8.59 -16.56 -18.75
C GLY A 421 -7.23 -15.93 -19.11
N LYS A 422 -7.07 -14.62 -18.92
CA LYS A 422 -5.84 -13.86 -19.16
C LYS A 422 -4.95 -13.78 -17.93
N ILE A 423 -3.65 -13.60 -18.13
CA ILE A 423 -2.65 -13.34 -17.08
C ILE A 423 -2.33 -11.85 -17.04
N TYR A 424 -2.39 -11.25 -15.85
CA TYR A 424 -2.09 -9.81 -15.65
C TYR A 424 -0.88 -9.52 -14.76
N ALA A 425 -0.38 -10.54 -14.05
CA ALA A 425 0.87 -10.49 -13.28
C ALA A 425 1.48 -11.90 -13.21
N VAL A 426 2.76 -12.01 -12.82
CA VAL A 426 3.46 -13.30 -12.68
C VAL A 426 3.94 -13.45 -11.23
N PRO A 427 3.72 -14.61 -10.56
CA PRO A 427 4.14 -14.78 -9.17
C PRO A 427 5.64 -14.68 -9.00
N TRP A 428 6.07 -13.80 -8.09
CA TRP A 428 7.47 -13.59 -7.75
C TRP A 428 7.87 -14.47 -6.57
N PHE A 429 7.15 -14.33 -5.45
CA PHE A 429 7.27 -15.17 -4.28
C PHE A 429 5.97 -15.19 -3.47
N LEU A 430 5.83 -16.23 -2.66
CA LEU A 430 4.77 -16.43 -1.69
C LEU A 430 5.15 -15.81 -0.33
N ASP A 431 4.14 -15.41 0.42
CA ASP A 431 4.20 -15.32 1.88
C ASP A 431 3.03 -16.15 2.45
N VAL A 432 3.18 -16.67 3.67
CA VAL A 432 2.11 -17.38 4.41
C VAL A 432 2.22 -17.05 5.89
N GLY A 433 1.10 -16.97 6.60
CA GLY A 433 1.10 -16.79 8.05
C GLY A 433 1.75 -17.97 8.77
N LEU A 434 2.80 -17.72 9.55
CA LEU A 434 3.52 -18.71 10.36
C LEU A 434 3.51 -18.33 11.83
N LEU A 435 3.50 -19.35 12.70
CA LEU A 435 3.76 -19.18 14.13
C LEU A 435 5.25 -19.38 14.42
N TYR A 436 5.93 -18.30 14.77
CA TYR A 436 7.27 -18.36 15.37
C TYR A 436 7.17 -18.51 16.89
N TYR A 437 8.07 -19.31 17.46
CA TYR A 437 8.10 -19.59 18.89
C TYR A 437 9.52 -19.69 19.43
N ARG A 438 9.70 -19.31 20.69
CA ARG A 438 10.98 -19.37 21.41
C ARG A 438 11.26 -20.76 21.97
N THR A 439 12.18 -21.50 21.37
CA THR A 439 12.53 -22.89 21.77
C THR A 439 13.21 -22.98 23.14
N ASP A 440 13.77 -21.88 23.64
CA ASP A 440 14.31 -21.76 25.00
C ASP A 440 13.23 -21.39 26.05
N LEU A 441 12.01 -21.07 25.63
CA LEU A 441 10.90 -20.67 26.51
C LEU A 441 9.75 -21.69 26.54
N VAL A 442 9.50 -22.42 25.46
CA VAL A 442 8.41 -23.42 25.34
C VAL A 442 8.93 -24.75 24.79
N PRO A 443 8.41 -25.91 25.26
CA PRO A 443 8.99 -27.22 24.96
C PRO A 443 8.78 -27.69 23.51
N ARG A 444 7.82 -27.09 22.80
CA ARG A 444 7.49 -27.34 21.39
C ARG A 444 6.53 -26.26 20.87
N ALA A 445 6.28 -26.26 19.56
CA ALA A 445 5.14 -25.55 19.00
C ALA A 445 3.80 -25.97 19.66
N PRO A 446 2.91 -25.02 20.00
CA PRO A 446 1.52 -25.32 20.33
C PRO A 446 0.75 -25.68 19.06
N LYS A 447 -0.17 -26.64 19.18
CA LYS A 447 -1.09 -27.05 18.10
C LYS A 447 -2.46 -26.40 18.22
N THR A 448 -2.86 -26.00 19.43
CA THR A 448 -4.16 -25.36 19.70
C THR A 448 -4.02 -23.99 20.35
N TYR A 449 -5.06 -23.18 20.28
CA TYR A 449 -5.11 -21.89 20.97
C TYR A 449 -5.02 -22.06 22.50
N ALA A 450 -5.56 -23.15 23.05
CA ALA A 450 -5.41 -23.51 24.46
C ALA A 450 -3.94 -23.84 24.83
N GLU A 451 -3.21 -24.59 23.99
CA GLU A 451 -1.78 -24.83 24.19
C GLU A 451 -0.95 -23.55 24.08
N LEU A 452 -1.24 -22.69 23.09
CA LEU A 452 -0.57 -21.40 22.92
C LEU A 452 -0.74 -20.52 24.17
N GLN A 453 -1.97 -20.41 24.69
CA GLN A 453 -2.24 -19.68 25.93
C GLN A 453 -1.51 -20.28 27.14
N SER A 454 -1.55 -21.61 27.29
CA SER A 454 -0.90 -22.30 28.41
C SER A 454 0.62 -22.12 28.41
N PHE A 455 1.27 -22.38 27.26
CA PHE A 455 2.71 -22.25 27.11
C PHE A 455 3.18 -20.80 27.28
N ALA A 456 2.43 -19.84 26.73
CA ALA A 456 2.73 -18.42 26.88
C ALA A 456 2.64 -17.97 28.35
N ARG A 457 1.52 -18.24 29.04
CA ARG A 457 1.34 -17.85 30.45
C ARG A 457 2.41 -18.50 31.35
N ALA A 458 2.77 -19.76 31.09
CA ALA A 458 3.86 -20.43 31.82
C ALA A 458 5.23 -19.78 31.58
N ALA A 459 5.53 -19.35 30.35
CA ALA A 459 6.78 -18.65 30.03
C ALA A 459 6.83 -17.21 30.60
N MET A 460 5.71 -16.48 30.56
CA MET A 460 5.54 -15.16 31.17
C MET A 460 5.66 -15.20 32.69
N ALA A 461 5.12 -16.24 33.35
CA ALA A 461 5.23 -16.41 34.80
C ALA A 461 6.69 -16.65 35.25
N ARG A 462 7.52 -17.28 34.41
CA ARG A 462 8.97 -17.42 34.64
C ARG A 462 9.76 -16.16 34.27
N ASN A 463 9.25 -15.33 33.36
CA ASN A 463 9.95 -14.16 32.81
C ASN A 463 8.99 -12.95 32.76
N PRO A 464 8.77 -12.26 33.89
CA PRO A 464 7.93 -11.06 33.94
C PRO A 464 8.39 -10.01 32.92
N GLY A 465 7.44 -9.46 32.14
CA GLY A 465 7.71 -8.48 31.09
C GLY A 465 7.74 -9.03 29.66
N LEU A 466 7.74 -10.35 29.46
CA LEU A 466 7.50 -10.92 28.13
C LEU A 466 6.04 -10.73 27.68
N ALA A 467 5.84 -10.43 26.40
CA ALA A 467 4.56 -10.63 25.72
C ALA A 467 4.34 -12.13 25.44
N GLY A 468 3.14 -12.63 25.73
CA GLY A 468 2.80 -14.03 25.44
C GLY A 468 2.66 -14.28 23.94
N TYR A 469 1.90 -13.44 23.25
CA TYR A 469 1.63 -13.57 21.81
C TYR A 469 1.61 -12.21 21.10
N LEU A 470 2.47 -12.05 20.09
CA LEU A 470 2.50 -10.90 19.18
C LEU A 470 1.90 -11.25 17.82
N TRP A 471 1.14 -10.30 17.27
CA TRP A 471 0.47 -10.36 15.98
C TRP A 471 0.10 -8.94 15.55
N GLN A 472 -0.21 -8.73 14.28
CA GLN A 472 -0.44 -7.42 13.69
C GLN A 472 -1.90 -6.99 13.89
N GLY A 473 -2.15 -6.03 14.78
CA GLY A 473 -3.50 -5.60 15.17
C GLY A 473 -3.86 -4.18 14.73
N ARG A 474 -2.96 -3.46 14.04
CA ARG A 474 -3.23 -2.14 13.45
C ARG A 474 -4.41 -2.20 12.46
N GLN A 475 -5.11 -1.09 12.25
CA GLN A 475 -6.11 -1.00 11.19
C GLN A 475 -5.41 -0.91 9.81
N TYR A 476 -5.24 -2.06 9.15
CA TYR A 476 -4.74 -2.26 7.77
C TYR A 476 -4.98 -3.73 7.35
N GLU A 477 -4.62 -4.10 6.12
CA GLU A 477 -4.78 -5.46 5.56
C GLU A 477 -4.25 -6.60 6.46
N GLY A 478 -3.14 -6.40 7.18
CA GLY A 478 -2.56 -7.44 8.04
C GLY A 478 -3.45 -7.86 9.22
N LEU A 479 -4.32 -6.97 9.72
CA LEU A 479 -5.35 -7.34 10.69
C LEU A 479 -6.40 -8.26 10.07
N ASN A 480 -6.78 -8.02 8.81
CA ASN A 480 -7.77 -8.85 8.13
C ASN A 480 -7.23 -10.26 7.90
N CYS A 481 -5.96 -10.41 7.47
CA CYS A 481 -5.26 -11.71 7.45
C CYS A 481 -5.31 -12.41 8.82
N ASN A 482 -4.96 -11.70 9.91
CA ASN A 482 -4.90 -12.28 11.25
C ASN A 482 -6.28 -12.69 11.79
N VAL A 483 -7.33 -11.92 11.47
CA VAL A 483 -8.71 -12.30 11.75
C VAL A 483 -9.08 -13.54 10.95
N PHE A 484 -8.86 -13.57 9.63
CA PHE A 484 -9.22 -14.69 8.76
C PHE A 484 -8.55 -16.00 9.16
N GLU A 485 -7.27 -15.96 9.52
CA GLU A 485 -6.55 -17.09 10.10
C GLU A 485 -7.19 -17.59 11.39
N ALA A 486 -7.68 -16.69 12.25
CA ALA A 486 -8.45 -17.06 13.43
C ALA A 486 -9.83 -17.66 13.07
N ILE A 487 -10.54 -17.15 12.04
CA ILE A 487 -11.80 -17.75 11.55
C ILE A 487 -11.57 -19.20 11.12
N TRP A 488 -10.56 -19.45 10.27
CA TRP A 488 -10.22 -20.78 9.78
C TRP A 488 -9.70 -21.70 10.90
N GLY A 489 -8.92 -21.18 11.84
CA GLY A 489 -8.45 -21.92 13.02
C GLY A 489 -9.57 -22.36 13.96
N HIS A 490 -10.71 -21.68 13.95
CA HIS A 490 -11.96 -22.08 14.63
C HIS A 490 -12.92 -22.87 13.72
N GLY A 491 -12.42 -23.41 12.60
CA GLY A 491 -13.17 -24.28 11.69
C GLY A 491 -14.12 -23.57 10.72
N GLY A 492 -14.05 -22.24 10.62
CA GLY A 492 -14.87 -21.45 9.70
C GLY A 492 -14.31 -21.38 8.28
N ASP A 493 -15.03 -20.65 7.44
CA ASP A 493 -14.55 -20.19 6.14
C ASP A 493 -14.99 -18.74 5.87
N LEU A 494 -14.36 -18.09 4.90
CA LEU A 494 -14.66 -16.72 4.49
C LEU A 494 -15.74 -16.64 3.41
N LEU A 495 -16.06 -17.77 2.75
CA LEU A 495 -16.99 -17.83 1.64
C LEU A 495 -18.18 -18.75 1.95
N ARG A 496 -19.37 -18.32 1.54
CA ARG A 496 -20.59 -19.14 1.46
C ARG A 496 -21.26 -18.84 0.12
N ASP A 497 -21.53 -19.89 -0.67
CA ASP A 497 -22.18 -19.78 -1.99
C ASP A 497 -21.51 -18.77 -2.94
N GLY A 498 -20.17 -18.66 -2.86
CA GLY A 498 -19.35 -17.73 -3.63
C GLY A 498 -19.26 -16.29 -3.10
N ARG A 499 -19.98 -15.97 -2.02
CA ARG A 499 -20.06 -14.66 -1.37
C ARG A 499 -19.28 -14.61 -0.06
N ILE A 500 -18.79 -13.43 0.33
CA ILE A 500 -18.03 -13.24 1.57
C ILE A 500 -18.97 -13.33 2.80
N ALA A 501 -18.64 -14.22 3.73
CA ALA A 501 -19.48 -14.61 4.87
C ALA A 501 -18.74 -14.42 6.22
N LEU A 502 -18.82 -13.22 6.77
CA LEU A 502 -18.19 -12.82 8.04
C LEU A 502 -19.10 -12.97 9.25
N ASP A 503 -20.43 -12.88 9.10
CA ASP A 503 -21.36 -13.08 10.23
C ASP A 503 -21.64 -14.57 10.47
N THR A 504 -20.67 -15.25 11.11
CA THR A 504 -20.74 -16.68 11.46
C THR A 504 -20.20 -16.96 12.87
N ASP A 505 -20.61 -18.07 13.49
CA ASP A 505 -20.17 -18.43 14.85
C ASP A 505 -18.65 -18.68 14.92
N ALA A 506 -18.07 -19.33 13.91
CA ALA A 506 -16.62 -19.51 13.82
C ALA A 506 -15.87 -18.18 13.66
N ALA A 507 -16.44 -17.21 12.94
CA ALA A 507 -15.87 -15.87 12.85
C ALA A 507 -15.95 -15.12 14.19
N ARG A 508 -17.10 -15.22 14.87
CA ARG A 508 -17.34 -14.65 16.20
C ARG A 508 -16.37 -15.24 17.24
N ALA A 509 -16.06 -16.53 17.14
CA ALA A 509 -15.04 -17.20 17.94
C ALA A 509 -13.61 -16.72 17.62
N GLY A 510 -13.20 -16.71 16.33
CA GLY A 510 -11.87 -16.27 15.91
C GLY A 510 -11.53 -14.83 16.29
N LEU A 511 -12.44 -13.89 16.00
CA LEU A 511 -12.30 -12.49 16.42
C LEU A 511 -12.41 -12.33 17.95
N GLY A 512 -13.19 -13.21 18.60
CA GLY A 512 -13.25 -13.33 20.06
C GLY A 512 -11.90 -13.71 20.68
N PHE A 513 -11.20 -14.70 20.14
CA PHE A 513 -9.87 -15.12 20.59
C PHE A 513 -8.85 -13.98 20.52
N LEU A 514 -8.80 -13.23 19.41
CA LEU A 514 -7.87 -12.10 19.27
C LEU A 514 -8.16 -10.95 20.27
N ARG A 515 -9.44 -10.67 20.53
CA ARG A 515 -9.88 -9.72 21.55
C ARG A 515 -9.53 -10.20 22.96
N GLU A 516 -9.73 -11.48 23.25
CA GLU A 516 -9.46 -12.08 24.56
C GLU A 516 -7.96 -12.22 24.85
N ALA A 517 -7.13 -12.42 23.82
CA ALA A 517 -5.67 -12.35 23.95
C ALA A 517 -5.22 -10.99 24.49
N ILE A 518 -5.82 -9.89 24.03
CA ILE A 518 -5.54 -8.54 24.56
C ILE A 518 -6.17 -8.35 25.95
N ALA A 519 -7.42 -8.77 26.15
CA ALA A 519 -8.16 -8.55 27.41
C ALA A 519 -7.52 -9.29 28.60
N SER A 520 -7.05 -10.52 28.39
CA SER A 520 -6.41 -11.38 29.39
C SER A 520 -4.88 -11.18 29.52
N GLY A 521 -4.33 -10.12 28.89
CA GLY A 521 -2.92 -9.76 28.97
C GLY A 521 -1.93 -10.67 28.26
N LEU A 522 -2.41 -11.66 27.49
CA LEU A 522 -1.58 -12.56 26.67
C LEU A 522 -0.86 -11.78 25.55
N SER A 523 -1.57 -10.85 24.92
CA SER A 523 -1.05 -9.88 23.96
C SER A 523 -1.02 -8.48 24.60
N PRO A 524 0.08 -7.72 24.51
CA PRO A 524 0.12 -6.36 25.01
C PRO A 524 -0.79 -5.46 24.17
N ARG A 525 -1.41 -4.43 24.80
CA ARG A 525 -2.30 -3.49 24.09
C ARG A 525 -1.66 -2.80 22.88
N SER A 526 -0.33 -2.73 22.78
CA SER A 526 0.38 -2.19 21.62
C SER A 526 0.10 -2.93 20.31
N VAL A 527 -0.37 -4.18 20.32
CA VAL A 527 -0.68 -4.91 19.07
C VAL A 527 -1.70 -4.17 18.21
N VAL A 528 -2.67 -3.45 18.81
CA VAL A 528 -3.70 -2.70 18.06
C VAL A 528 -3.18 -1.48 17.29
N ALA A 529 -1.88 -1.16 17.46
CA ALA A 529 -1.16 -0.13 16.70
C ALA A 529 0.05 -0.71 15.93
N SER A 530 0.29 -2.01 16.02
CA SER A 530 1.48 -2.67 15.44
C SER A 530 1.16 -3.37 14.11
N ALA A 531 2.10 -3.26 13.17
CA ALA A 531 2.16 -4.02 11.93
C ALA A 531 3.32 -5.05 12.01
N GLU A 532 3.77 -5.56 10.86
CA GLU A 532 4.81 -6.59 10.74
C GLU A 532 6.10 -6.22 11.48
N GLU A 533 6.55 -4.98 11.34
CA GLU A 533 7.87 -4.55 11.78
C GLU A 533 7.95 -4.30 13.29
N GLU A 534 6.95 -3.67 13.89
CA GLU A 534 6.91 -3.44 15.34
C GLU A 534 6.78 -4.78 16.10
N THR A 535 5.99 -5.72 15.55
CA THR A 535 5.83 -7.06 16.13
C THR A 535 7.06 -7.95 15.90
N ARG A 536 7.68 -7.91 14.71
CA ARG A 536 8.96 -8.60 14.45
C ARG A 536 10.05 -8.11 15.38
N ARG A 537 10.29 -6.79 15.44
CA ARG A 537 11.38 -6.21 16.25
C ARG A 537 11.22 -6.61 17.72
N ALA A 538 10.01 -6.49 18.28
CA ALA A 538 9.77 -6.92 19.66
C ALA A 538 10.03 -8.42 19.92
N PHE A 539 9.70 -9.31 18.98
CA PHE A 539 10.06 -10.74 19.09
C PHE A 539 11.56 -10.98 18.96
N GLN A 540 12.21 -10.31 18.00
CA GLN A 540 13.65 -10.43 17.72
C GLN A 540 14.52 -9.92 18.88
N ASP A 541 14.12 -8.82 19.52
CA ASP A 541 14.71 -8.31 20.77
C ASP A 541 14.54 -9.27 21.95
N GLY A 542 13.83 -10.39 21.77
CA GLY A 542 13.57 -11.40 22.78
C GLY A 542 12.40 -11.11 23.70
N ARG A 543 11.62 -10.05 23.44
CA ARG A 543 10.54 -9.52 24.31
C ARG A 543 9.21 -10.27 24.20
N ALA A 544 9.15 -11.39 23.47
CA ALA A 544 7.94 -12.20 23.31
C ALA A 544 8.21 -13.71 23.24
N VAL A 545 7.21 -14.51 23.61
CA VAL A 545 7.23 -15.99 23.56
C VAL A 545 6.83 -16.51 22.18
N PHE A 546 5.74 -15.95 21.62
CA PHE A 546 5.19 -16.29 20.31
C PHE A 546 5.02 -15.04 19.43
N LEU A 547 5.19 -15.22 18.12
CA LEU A 547 4.89 -14.23 17.09
C LEU A 547 4.20 -14.90 15.91
N ARG A 548 3.02 -14.41 15.49
CA ARG A 548 2.51 -14.67 14.14
C ARG A 548 3.10 -13.65 13.19
N ASN A 549 3.74 -14.07 12.10
CA ASN A 549 4.27 -13.18 11.05
C ASN A 549 4.59 -13.98 9.77
N TRP A 550 5.12 -13.31 8.74
CA TRP A 550 5.45 -13.85 7.43
C TRP A 550 6.85 -14.54 7.39
N PRO A 551 7.19 -15.29 6.33
CA PRO A 551 8.39 -16.14 6.25
C PRO A 551 9.74 -15.41 6.35
N TYR A 552 9.82 -14.15 5.91
CA TYR A 552 11.05 -13.35 5.93
C TYR A 552 11.64 -13.18 7.34
N VAL A 553 10.81 -13.25 8.37
CA VAL A 553 11.21 -13.12 9.78
C VAL A 553 12.28 -14.15 10.17
N TRP A 554 12.33 -15.32 9.52
CA TRP A 554 13.39 -16.30 9.74
C TRP A 554 14.78 -15.77 9.41
N ALA A 555 14.96 -15.04 8.30
CA ALA A 555 16.24 -14.41 7.97
C ALA A 555 16.62 -13.37 9.04
N GLU A 556 15.66 -12.52 9.42
CA GLU A 556 15.88 -11.42 10.37
C GLU A 556 16.28 -11.92 11.77
N VAL A 557 15.58 -12.90 12.34
CA VAL A 557 15.88 -13.41 13.69
C VAL A 557 17.17 -14.21 13.78
N GLN A 558 17.72 -14.67 12.66
CA GLN A 558 18.98 -15.41 12.60
C GLN A 558 20.20 -14.52 12.28
N LYS A 559 20.02 -13.21 12.05
CA LYS A 559 21.12 -12.24 11.84
C LYS A 559 22.06 -12.16 13.07
N PRO A 560 23.36 -11.86 12.86
CA PRO A 560 24.27 -11.50 13.95
C PRO A 560 23.68 -10.39 14.84
N GLY A 561 23.94 -10.45 16.15
CA GLY A 561 23.41 -9.51 17.13
C GLY A 561 21.97 -9.79 17.62
N SER A 562 21.19 -10.64 16.93
CA SER A 562 19.84 -11.05 17.39
C SER A 562 19.91 -11.86 18.71
N PRO A 563 19.30 -11.40 19.83
CA PRO A 563 19.27 -12.13 21.10
C PRO A 563 18.60 -13.52 21.04
N VAL A 564 17.75 -13.73 20.03
CA VAL A 564 16.98 -14.96 19.80
C VAL A 564 17.57 -15.86 18.72
N ARG A 565 18.73 -15.52 18.14
CA ARG A 565 19.44 -16.33 17.14
C ARG A 565 19.66 -17.76 17.65
N GLY A 566 19.29 -18.76 16.85
CA GLY A 566 19.32 -20.18 17.23
C GLY A 566 18.28 -20.63 18.27
N LYS A 567 17.43 -19.72 18.77
CA LYS A 567 16.40 -19.98 19.81
C LYS A 567 14.96 -19.83 19.28
N VAL A 568 14.78 -19.83 17.96
CA VAL A 568 13.48 -19.68 17.30
C VAL A 568 13.17 -20.94 16.50
N GLY A 569 11.98 -21.49 16.75
CA GLY A 569 11.32 -22.46 15.89
C GLY A 569 10.15 -21.82 15.13
N PHE A 570 9.65 -22.53 14.13
CA PHE A 570 8.48 -22.13 13.34
C PHE A 570 7.48 -23.30 13.24
N ALA A 571 6.22 -22.97 12.99
CA ALA A 571 5.13 -23.93 12.81
C ALA A 571 4.01 -23.34 11.94
N PRO A 572 3.11 -24.19 11.40
CA PRO A 572 1.76 -23.76 11.02
C PRO A 572 1.05 -23.07 12.20
N LEU A 573 -0.01 -22.33 11.90
CA LEU A 573 -0.81 -21.69 12.93
C LEU A 573 -1.57 -22.74 13.77
N PRO A 574 -1.90 -22.45 15.04
CA PRO A 574 -2.72 -23.34 15.84
C PRO A 574 -4.18 -23.34 15.37
N SER A 575 -4.92 -24.40 15.72
CA SER A 575 -6.37 -24.51 15.49
C SER A 575 -7.07 -25.17 16.68
N GLU A 576 -8.39 -25.01 16.79
CA GLU A 576 -9.18 -25.64 17.86
C GLU A 576 -9.07 -27.17 17.86
N THR A 577 -8.86 -27.80 16.69
CA THR A 577 -8.75 -29.27 16.56
C THR A 577 -7.33 -29.79 16.76
N GLY A 578 -6.32 -28.92 16.80
CA GLY A 578 -4.91 -29.32 16.84
C GLY A 578 -4.35 -29.80 15.49
N ALA A 579 -5.14 -29.72 14.41
CA ALA A 579 -4.65 -29.82 13.04
C ALA A 579 -3.84 -28.56 12.67
N PRO A 580 -2.95 -28.60 11.65
CA PRO A 580 -2.30 -27.40 11.13
C PRO A 580 -3.32 -26.36 10.70
N GLY A 581 -3.33 -25.20 11.37
CA GLY A 581 -4.15 -24.05 10.99
C GLY A 581 -3.61 -23.42 9.70
N PRO A 582 -4.47 -23.14 8.71
CA PRO A 582 -4.04 -22.56 7.45
C PRO A 582 -3.67 -21.07 7.65
N GLY A 583 -2.47 -20.69 7.20
CA GLY A 583 -2.10 -19.28 7.08
C GLY A 583 -2.77 -18.64 5.86
N THR A 584 -2.96 -17.31 5.90
CA THR A 584 -3.39 -16.55 4.73
C THR A 584 -2.31 -16.58 3.66
N LEU A 585 -2.72 -16.83 2.42
CA LEU A 585 -1.90 -16.66 1.23
C LEU A 585 -1.60 -15.17 1.00
N GLY A 586 -0.36 -14.81 1.31
CA GLY A 586 0.27 -13.55 0.91
C GLY A 586 1.21 -13.77 -0.28
N GLY A 587 2.09 -12.80 -0.50
CA GLY A 587 3.11 -12.85 -1.53
C GLY A 587 2.85 -11.89 -2.68
N TRP A 588 3.90 -11.68 -3.47
CA TRP A 588 4.01 -10.57 -4.41
C TRP A 588 4.08 -11.08 -5.84
N GLN A 589 3.37 -10.39 -6.72
CA GLN A 589 3.29 -10.65 -8.16
C GLN A 589 3.98 -9.51 -8.89
N LEU A 590 4.76 -9.77 -9.93
CA LEU A 590 5.27 -8.72 -10.81
C LEU A 590 4.28 -8.48 -11.95
N ALA A 591 3.76 -7.26 -12.04
CA ALA A 591 2.89 -6.81 -13.12
C ALA A 591 3.61 -5.77 -14.01
N VAL A 592 3.07 -5.53 -15.20
CA VAL A 592 3.58 -4.52 -16.15
C VAL A 592 2.52 -3.42 -16.34
N ASN A 593 2.95 -2.16 -16.29
CA ASN A 593 2.06 -1.00 -16.39
C ASN A 593 1.40 -0.91 -17.78
N ALA A 594 0.07 -0.85 -17.82
CA ALA A 594 -0.70 -0.71 -19.06
C ALA A 594 -0.45 0.63 -19.77
N HIS A 595 0.01 1.67 -19.07
CA HIS A 595 0.36 2.97 -19.67
C HIS A 595 1.76 2.99 -20.31
N SER A 596 2.67 2.07 -19.94
CA SER A 596 4.03 2.03 -20.52
C SER A 596 4.03 1.91 -22.04
N PRO A 597 4.87 2.66 -22.78
CA PRO A 597 4.97 2.54 -24.23
C PRO A 597 5.42 1.14 -24.70
N PRO A 598 5.08 0.70 -25.93
CA PRO A 598 5.24 -0.69 -26.37
C PRO A 598 6.66 -1.26 -26.34
N TRP A 599 7.70 -0.42 -26.48
CA TRP A 599 9.09 -0.88 -26.37
C TRP A 599 9.53 -1.07 -24.91
N ARG A 600 9.04 -0.24 -23.97
CA ARG A 600 9.27 -0.43 -22.53
C ARG A 600 8.54 -1.67 -22.02
N LYS A 601 7.30 -1.92 -22.45
CA LYS A 601 6.57 -3.17 -22.12
C LYS A 601 7.35 -4.45 -22.47
N ARG A 602 7.99 -4.51 -23.64
CA ARG A 602 8.83 -5.67 -24.04
C ARG A 602 10.08 -5.86 -23.17
N ALA A 603 10.67 -4.77 -22.68
CA ALA A 603 11.78 -4.84 -21.73
C ALA A 603 11.30 -5.22 -20.32
N ALA A 604 10.12 -4.74 -19.92
CA ALA A 604 9.44 -5.08 -18.68
C ALA A 604 9.05 -6.57 -18.63
N GLU A 605 8.43 -7.11 -19.68
CA GLU A 605 8.13 -8.55 -19.86
C GLU A 605 9.39 -9.42 -19.68
N LYS A 606 10.52 -9.01 -20.26
CA LYS A 606 11.82 -9.68 -20.08
C LYS A 606 12.29 -9.65 -18.62
N LEU A 607 12.19 -8.50 -17.95
CA LEU A 607 12.58 -8.37 -16.55
C LEU A 607 11.69 -9.22 -15.63
N VAL A 608 10.38 -9.27 -15.89
CA VAL A 608 9.44 -10.18 -15.21
C VAL A 608 9.84 -11.65 -15.44
N ALA A 609 10.18 -12.04 -16.68
CA ALA A 609 10.59 -13.41 -16.99
C ALA A 609 11.90 -13.82 -16.30
N PHE A 610 12.84 -12.88 -16.16
CA PHE A 610 14.10 -13.07 -15.44
C PHE A 610 13.89 -13.19 -13.92
N LEU A 611 13.21 -12.21 -13.32
CA LEU A 611 12.96 -12.15 -11.87
C LEU A 611 12.01 -13.25 -11.37
N THR A 612 11.16 -13.80 -12.24
CA THR A 612 10.31 -14.97 -11.94
C THR A 612 10.86 -16.27 -12.54
N SER A 613 12.16 -16.32 -12.89
CA SER A 613 12.82 -17.55 -13.34
C SER A 613 12.99 -18.57 -12.20
N GLY A 614 13.36 -19.82 -12.54
CA GLY A 614 13.69 -20.83 -11.55
C GLY A 614 14.91 -20.43 -10.70
N GLU A 615 15.93 -19.85 -11.33
CA GLU A 615 17.17 -19.44 -10.65
C GLU A 615 16.95 -18.22 -9.75
N ALA A 616 16.21 -17.20 -10.21
CA ALA A 616 15.85 -16.06 -9.36
C ALA A 616 15.01 -16.49 -8.15
N ALA A 617 14.12 -17.48 -8.30
CA ALA A 617 13.38 -18.06 -7.19
C ALA A 617 14.27 -18.84 -6.19
N VAL A 618 15.37 -19.46 -6.65
CA VAL A 618 16.41 -20.05 -5.78
C VAL A 618 17.21 -18.96 -5.06
N GLU A 619 17.62 -17.89 -5.74
CA GLU A 619 18.29 -16.74 -5.08
C GLU A 619 17.39 -16.10 -4.00
N LEU A 620 16.09 -15.95 -4.27
CA LEU A 620 15.09 -15.44 -3.32
C LEU A 620 14.90 -16.35 -2.10
N ALA A 621 14.87 -17.67 -2.30
CA ALA A 621 14.82 -18.63 -1.21
C ALA A 621 16.06 -18.56 -0.32
N LEU A 622 17.25 -18.61 -0.92
CA LEU A 622 18.54 -18.67 -0.23
C LEU A 622 18.91 -17.38 0.51
N ARG A 623 18.67 -16.21 -0.12
CA ARG A 623 19.22 -14.92 0.36
C ARG A 623 18.22 -14.05 1.12
N TYR A 624 16.92 -14.29 0.95
CA TYR A 624 15.84 -13.45 1.50
C TYR A 624 14.78 -14.25 2.28
N SER A 625 14.92 -15.58 2.40
CA SER A 625 13.91 -16.47 3.00
C SER A 625 12.50 -16.25 2.45
N ARG A 626 12.37 -15.97 1.15
CA ARG A 626 11.08 -15.87 0.46
C ARG A 626 10.63 -17.25 -0.02
N ILE A 627 9.34 -17.54 0.14
CA ILE A 627 8.81 -18.85 -0.24
C ILE A 627 8.64 -18.91 -1.78
N PRO A 628 9.19 -19.92 -2.48
CA PRO A 628 9.10 -20.00 -3.93
C PRO A 628 7.67 -20.24 -4.41
N ALA A 629 7.17 -19.37 -5.28
CA ALA A 629 5.90 -19.61 -5.98
C ALA A 629 5.99 -20.81 -6.95
N ARG A 630 7.22 -21.17 -7.38
CA ARG A 630 7.53 -22.33 -8.24
C ARG A 630 7.69 -23.61 -7.44
N ARG A 631 6.95 -24.68 -7.80
CA ARG A 631 6.98 -25.95 -7.05
C ARG A 631 8.35 -26.65 -7.04
N ALA A 632 9.08 -26.62 -8.15
CA ALA A 632 10.35 -27.34 -8.28
C ALA A 632 11.48 -26.78 -7.38
N VAL A 633 11.36 -25.54 -6.89
CA VAL A 633 12.44 -24.85 -6.15
C VAL A 633 12.60 -25.39 -4.72
N TYR A 634 11.55 -25.94 -4.12
CA TYR A 634 11.62 -26.64 -2.82
C TYR A 634 12.38 -27.98 -2.93
N ASP A 635 12.51 -28.51 -4.15
CA ASP A 635 13.20 -29.75 -4.45
C ASP A 635 14.63 -29.51 -4.99
N ASP A 636 15.03 -28.26 -5.25
CA ASP A 636 16.39 -27.90 -5.64
C ASP A 636 17.38 -28.24 -4.51
N PRO A 637 18.45 -29.01 -4.77
CA PRO A 637 19.44 -29.40 -3.75
C PRO A 637 20.02 -28.21 -2.99
N ARG A 638 20.25 -27.08 -3.68
CA ARG A 638 20.82 -25.87 -3.07
C ARG A 638 19.87 -25.27 -2.05
N VAL A 639 18.57 -25.27 -2.34
CA VAL A 639 17.52 -24.78 -1.40
C VAL A 639 17.35 -25.74 -0.23
N ARG A 640 17.37 -27.06 -0.49
CA ARG A 640 17.29 -28.08 0.59
C ARG A 640 18.46 -28.01 1.57
N GLU A 641 19.66 -27.72 1.09
CA GLU A 641 20.89 -27.69 1.89
C GLU A 641 21.16 -26.29 2.50
N GLY A 642 21.05 -25.22 1.69
CA GLY A 642 21.32 -23.85 2.11
C GLY A 642 20.15 -23.11 2.74
N ALA A 643 18.91 -23.52 2.49
CA ALA A 643 17.69 -22.94 3.08
C ALA A 643 16.65 -24.01 3.49
N PRO A 644 17.01 -24.99 4.37
CA PRO A 644 16.11 -26.06 4.78
C PRO A 644 14.79 -25.58 5.40
N PHE A 645 14.78 -24.38 6.00
CA PHE A 645 13.55 -23.67 6.43
C PHE A 645 12.55 -23.50 5.27
N ILE A 646 13.01 -23.08 4.09
CA ILE A 646 12.17 -22.87 2.91
C ILE A 646 11.72 -24.20 2.30
N ALA A 647 12.62 -25.19 2.18
CA ALA A 647 12.25 -26.52 1.69
C ALA A 647 11.16 -27.17 2.57
N ALA A 648 11.25 -27.02 3.91
CA ALA A 648 10.27 -27.53 4.86
C ALA A 648 8.89 -26.85 4.80
N LEU A 649 8.76 -25.70 4.12
CA LEU A 649 7.50 -24.94 4.05
C LEU A 649 6.56 -25.36 2.91
N LEU A 650 6.95 -26.28 2.01
CA LEU A 650 6.08 -26.76 0.92
C LEU A 650 4.70 -27.24 1.40
N PRO A 651 4.55 -28.04 2.48
CA PRO A 651 3.23 -28.45 2.97
C PRO A 651 2.39 -27.29 3.49
N VAL A 652 3.01 -26.23 4.02
CA VAL A 652 2.32 -25.03 4.52
C VAL A 652 1.89 -24.14 3.36
N ALA A 653 2.75 -23.96 2.36
CA ALA A 653 2.43 -23.25 1.13
C ALA A 653 1.29 -23.91 0.32
N LEU A 654 1.23 -25.25 0.31
CA LEU A 654 0.13 -26.02 -0.28
C LEU A 654 -1.18 -25.97 0.54
N ALA A 655 -1.11 -25.63 1.83
CA ALA A 655 -2.26 -25.49 2.73
C ALA A 655 -2.70 -24.03 2.96
N ALA A 656 -1.97 -23.06 2.37
CA ALA A 656 -2.26 -21.64 2.49
C ALA A 656 -3.61 -21.30 1.82
N ARG A 657 -4.49 -20.59 2.54
CA ARG A 657 -5.82 -20.24 2.04
C ARG A 657 -5.82 -18.84 1.40
N PRO A 658 -6.37 -18.67 0.19
CA PRO A 658 -6.50 -17.35 -0.43
C PRO A 658 -7.48 -16.47 0.37
N ARG A 659 -7.22 -15.16 0.34
CA ARG A 659 -8.26 -14.14 0.58
C ARG A 659 -9.29 -14.21 -0.56
N PRO A 660 -10.55 -13.80 -0.36
CA PRO A 660 -11.59 -13.85 -1.39
C PRO A 660 -11.13 -13.27 -2.73
N VAL A 661 -11.05 -14.10 -3.78
CA VAL A 661 -10.54 -13.70 -5.10
C VAL A 661 -11.67 -13.02 -5.89
N THR A 662 -11.94 -11.76 -5.57
CA THR A 662 -12.93 -10.93 -6.29
C THR A 662 -12.36 -9.55 -6.60
N PRO A 663 -12.78 -8.88 -7.70
CA PRO A 663 -12.38 -7.50 -7.99
C PRO A 663 -12.82 -6.46 -6.95
N TYR A 664 -13.64 -6.86 -5.97
CA TYR A 664 -14.14 -6.00 -4.90
C TYR A 664 -13.45 -6.25 -3.56
N TYR A 665 -12.58 -7.27 -3.43
CA TYR A 665 -12.00 -7.64 -2.15
C TYR A 665 -11.16 -6.52 -1.51
N ALA A 666 -10.37 -5.77 -2.28
CA ALA A 666 -9.55 -4.68 -1.73
C ALA A 666 -10.43 -3.59 -1.07
N LEU A 667 -11.50 -3.17 -1.75
CA LEU A 667 -12.48 -2.21 -1.23
C LEU A 667 -13.28 -2.77 -0.03
N ALA A 668 -13.67 -4.04 -0.09
CA ALA A 668 -14.34 -4.72 1.03
C ALA A 668 -13.42 -4.83 2.24
N SER A 669 -12.14 -5.16 2.03
CA SER A 669 -11.10 -5.27 3.06
C SER A 669 -10.95 -3.95 3.81
N ASP A 670 -10.67 -2.85 3.10
CA ASP A 670 -10.60 -1.50 3.69
C ASP A 670 -11.87 -1.16 4.48
N SER A 671 -13.04 -1.36 3.87
CA SER A 671 -14.33 -1.01 4.47
C SER A 671 -14.64 -1.79 5.76
N ILE A 672 -14.14 -3.01 5.94
CA ILE A 672 -14.35 -3.80 7.18
C ILE A 672 -13.27 -3.60 8.24
N GLN A 673 -12.08 -3.08 7.91
CA GLN A 673 -10.99 -2.90 8.87
C GLN A 673 -11.41 -2.06 10.08
N GLY A 674 -12.23 -1.02 9.88
CA GLY A 674 -12.77 -0.17 10.95
C GLY A 674 -13.82 -0.83 11.85
N GLU A 675 -14.34 -2.00 11.47
CA GLU A 675 -15.17 -2.87 12.32
C GLU A 675 -14.30 -3.85 13.11
N LEU A 676 -13.36 -4.52 12.43
CA LEU A 676 -12.46 -5.49 13.05
C LEU A 676 -11.49 -4.86 14.05
N SER A 677 -10.93 -3.68 13.73
CA SER A 677 -10.08 -2.89 14.64
C SER A 677 -10.84 -2.47 15.90
N GLY A 678 -12.11 -2.07 15.73
CA GLY A 678 -13.02 -1.71 16.82
C GLY A 678 -13.32 -2.88 17.76
N ALA A 679 -13.41 -4.11 17.26
CA ALA A 679 -13.61 -5.29 18.09
C ALA A 679 -12.36 -5.65 18.92
N VAL A 680 -11.18 -5.71 18.29
CA VAL A 680 -9.93 -6.08 19.01
C VAL A 680 -9.47 -4.99 19.99
N ALA A 681 -9.74 -3.71 19.69
CA ALA A 681 -9.56 -2.60 20.64
C ALA A 681 -10.61 -2.58 21.78
N GLY A 682 -11.63 -3.44 21.73
CA GLY A 682 -12.67 -3.55 22.75
C GLY A 682 -13.77 -2.49 22.67
N LEU A 683 -13.80 -1.66 21.61
CA LEU A 683 -14.80 -0.61 21.37
C LEU A 683 -16.16 -1.17 20.94
N ARG A 684 -16.19 -2.41 20.43
CA ARG A 684 -17.40 -3.16 20.05
C ARG A 684 -17.27 -4.62 20.50
N SER A 685 -18.37 -5.38 20.50
CA SER A 685 -18.27 -6.83 20.59
C SER A 685 -17.84 -7.43 19.23
N PRO A 686 -17.22 -8.62 19.20
CA PRO A 686 -16.96 -9.34 17.95
C PRO A 686 -18.25 -9.58 17.14
N ALA A 687 -19.37 -9.84 17.81
CA ALA A 687 -20.67 -10.07 17.20
C ALA A 687 -21.20 -8.83 16.46
N ASP A 688 -21.14 -7.65 17.08
CA ASP A 688 -21.60 -6.40 16.47
C ASP A 688 -20.73 -6.02 15.27
N ALA A 689 -19.41 -6.17 15.41
CA ALA A 689 -18.43 -5.83 14.39
C ALA A 689 -18.57 -6.72 13.14
N LEU A 690 -18.67 -8.04 13.31
CA LEU A 690 -18.84 -8.97 12.18
C LEU A 690 -20.18 -8.78 11.48
N SER A 691 -21.25 -8.53 12.23
CA SER A 691 -22.57 -8.23 11.63
C SER A 691 -22.58 -6.90 10.87
N ARG A 692 -21.80 -5.91 11.31
CA ARG A 692 -21.59 -4.65 10.57
C ARG A 692 -20.73 -4.86 9.33
N ALA A 693 -19.63 -5.61 9.45
CA ALA A 693 -18.75 -5.97 8.34
C ALA A 693 -19.51 -6.75 7.26
N GLN A 694 -20.40 -7.67 7.63
CA GLN A 694 -21.28 -8.38 6.69
C GLN A 694 -22.16 -7.41 5.91
N ARG A 695 -22.88 -6.48 6.57
CA ARG A 695 -23.73 -5.50 5.86
C ARG A 695 -22.96 -4.56 4.93
N ILE A 696 -21.69 -4.28 5.24
CA ILE A 696 -20.78 -3.53 4.38
C ILE A 696 -20.44 -4.36 3.14
N VAL A 697 -20.07 -5.63 3.33
CA VAL A 697 -19.79 -6.61 2.27
C VAL A 697 -21.02 -6.83 1.37
N ASP A 698 -22.20 -7.11 1.94
CA ASP A 698 -23.45 -7.36 1.20
C ASP A 698 -23.79 -6.20 0.25
N HIS A 699 -23.55 -4.96 0.71
CA HIS A 699 -23.78 -3.74 -0.06
C HIS A 699 -22.76 -3.51 -1.19
N LEU A 700 -21.55 -4.05 -1.06
CA LEU A 700 -20.53 -4.03 -2.10
C LEU A 700 -20.76 -5.14 -3.14
N GLU A 701 -21.14 -6.35 -2.69
CA GLU A 701 -21.47 -7.48 -3.58
C GLU A 701 -22.85 -7.39 -4.24
N SER A 702 -23.61 -6.31 -4.00
CA SER A 702 -24.87 -6.01 -4.69
C SER A 702 -24.71 -5.00 -5.84
N ARG A 703 -23.48 -4.75 -6.31
CA ARG A 703 -23.11 -3.70 -7.28
C ARG A 703 -22.30 -4.23 -8.48
#